data_AF-A0A225CYZ6-F1
#
_entry.id   AF-A0A225CYZ6-F1
#
_cell.length_a   1.000
_cell.length_b   1.000
_cell.length_c   1.000
_cell.angle_alpha   90.00
_cell.angle_beta   90.00
_cell.angle_gamma   90.00
#
_symmetry.space_group_name_H-M   'P 1'
#
loop_
_entity.id
_entity.type
_entity.pdbx_description
1 polymer ?
#
loop_
_entity_poly.entity_id
_entity_poly.type
_entity_poly.pdbx_seq_one_letter_code
_entity_poly.pdbx_strand_id
1 'polypeptide(L)'
;MKASPTPEPTPPAQPPAAEPSAPPAPTLTADATIVPGPVNPSEKPAASAPHPAAPATWPEWFGAVDFAVAILVLVAGFLAASFLARNSDLWLHLANGRLLSHGDFHPGKDPFSYTGADRPWVNSSWLFDLGAYALYAADQTGAALVAVKAVVFAAAFGCLLLIRRPGQSMLPWVVLSAVGVLAAAPYGSLRPVVGSMLFLSLTLLILFRAEWQPGSWRWPAVLAGLFWIWACTDVWFFLGPLTVALTWAGEWLNRFLSRNETDDRATAEGTSAFPAALPLPSLARATLLGVVASLLNPMFVAAVVRDPVEAVTQLVPMELGFTLPPDAVDDRELSRLALSPIDERYMKSSSRGYSANGLAAALVFAAGTVALVLGFTRLRATHILLWVAFGALALRHVVLIPFFAIVVIPITAAHLNALFARTRLGPWSNPNTRILLTSCAMLRVLSVIAVLAMVAAAYPGWLHPILGEPAYQNRVEWAAEPDPGLKRTAQTLAAWRASGALPESVRGFHASIDLGNHCAWFAPAEKVFIDGRYTFHRAEFPDFLDVRKVIALRITPPETRPDPAAVWGVCAARGADYLVAAKAVEQLDVIAFSVTGDNNPWVLWHLDGRSLVLARGTEQIPLTVLQSLQFNPARRAFAPDQEPLPAGKVFSAPPVEKEFLDRYLDRSQPTPLDVDDAQLWSAYAEGIQRKAVDQFQNSVYRWQFRVILGAVAGPLVTPATPEPPQAEDNQFALPVLVLRAARRAIAAAPDRHEGYRELIKAYRMQFAPVMDVPVPYLAGIAGMTEQQAQIMTAQVRFLARVPEPKKCTPDVRIAVVKEAMNLSETYQKTRQMDFAKGAVAKALAYAKELSHEEARFMNPRDKDNPLKAILSQIQEVEDRHTQFVRVQTDQVLMLPAANQQLVMAIQRQLPLKAMEIYKNHENDPGFDDQPLRIILELKLRAGLVEELVTDLTALDQKYRDQPQKLAGIRPLVEMAMRLGGDYQGAIGGLIDEMDKAIASAVPKEKARAAVALDFPAVTQGLMALTGAPAVIRYPDAKIPLIKAIGEWENTRGAIEIETLYRYDRGLLAIVSGSIAEAKLQLTQAAAPLGVDLARLDPNKAVRVKKYLELIQRSEAQAAGR
;
A
#
# COMPACT_ATOMS: atom_id res chain seq x y z
N MET A 1 1.59 -50.67 -18.89
CA MET A 1 1.36 -51.80 -19.84
C MET A 1 0.19 -52.66 -19.34
N LYS A 2 -0.18 -53.74 -20.03
CA LYS A 2 -1.50 -54.41 -19.91
C LYS A 2 -1.54 -55.62 -18.95
N ALA A 3 -2.70 -55.79 -18.33
CA ALA A 3 -3.46 -57.04 -18.09
C ALA A 3 -3.00 -58.13 -17.08
N SER A 4 -4.01 -58.66 -16.37
CA SER A 4 -4.12 -59.96 -15.65
C SER A 4 -4.52 -61.10 -16.65
N PRO A 5 -4.89 -62.38 -16.29
CA PRO A 5 -5.21 -62.99 -14.97
C PRO A 5 -4.75 -64.47 -14.70
N THR A 6 -5.16 -65.02 -13.52
CA THR A 6 -5.54 -66.42 -13.07
C THR A 6 -5.31 -67.71 -13.92
N PRO A 7 -5.33 -69.00 -13.41
CA PRO A 7 -5.79 -69.55 -12.10
C PRO A 7 -4.94 -70.72 -11.46
N GLU A 8 -5.52 -71.45 -10.47
CA GLU A 8 -5.14 -72.70 -9.73
C GLU A 8 -5.17 -74.04 -10.55
N PRO A 9 -4.61 -75.24 -10.12
CA PRO A 9 -5.25 -76.18 -9.13
C PRO A 9 -4.45 -77.36 -8.39
N THR A 10 -4.70 -77.55 -7.07
CA THR A 10 -4.96 -78.83 -6.29
C THR A 10 -3.83 -79.93 -5.97
N PRO A 11 -4.05 -81.15 -5.32
CA PRO A 11 -3.24 -81.67 -4.15
C PRO A 11 -2.78 -83.18 -4.29
N PRO A 12 -2.85 -84.17 -3.32
CA PRO A 12 -2.64 -84.28 -1.84
C PRO A 12 -1.71 -85.49 -1.38
N ALA A 13 -1.42 -85.69 -0.06
CA ALA A 13 -1.08 -86.99 0.61
C ALA A 13 -0.97 -86.89 2.17
N GLN A 14 -0.94 -88.00 2.94
CA GLN A 14 -1.08 -87.99 4.44
C GLN A 14 -0.30 -89.15 5.22
N PRO A 15 -0.65 -89.64 6.45
CA PRO A 15 0.25 -89.86 7.63
C PRO A 15 0.53 -91.38 7.92
N PRO A 16 0.81 -91.93 9.16
CA PRO A 16 1.14 -91.41 10.52
C PRO A 16 2.30 -92.15 11.27
N ALA A 17 2.59 -91.85 12.57
CA ALA A 17 2.99 -92.84 13.60
C ALA A 17 3.13 -92.33 15.08
N ALA A 18 2.82 -93.23 16.04
CA ALA A 18 3.31 -93.39 17.43
C ALA A 18 2.70 -92.65 18.67
N GLU A 19 2.45 -93.46 19.73
CA GLU A 19 2.12 -93.14 21.15
C GLU A 19 3.17 -93.87 22.06
N PRO A 20 2.96 -94.32 23.35
CA PRO A 20 1.97 -94.05 24.42
C PRO A 20 2.54 -93.91 25.87
N SER A 21 1.68 -93.70 26.90
CA SER A 21 1.51 -94.56 28.12
C SER A 21 0.94 -93.86 29.39
N ALA A 22 0.32 -94.66 30.28
CA ALA A 22 -0.30 -94.36 31.60
C ALA A 22 -0.09 -95.59 32.55
N PRO A 23 -0.71 -95.84 33.75
CA PRO A 23 -2.05 -95.49 34.32
C PRO A 23 -1.92 -95.03 35.82
N PRO A 24 -2.72 -95.39 36.88
CA PRO A 24 -4.10 -95.93 37.02
C PRO A 24 -5.03 -95.25 38.08
N ALA A 25 -6.31 -95.67 38.18
CA ALA A 25 -7.28 -95.20 39.20
C ALA A 25 -8.49 -96.14 39.47
N PRO A 26 -8.95 -96.30 40.73
CA PRO A 26 -10.32 -96.69 41.16
C PRO A 26 -11.04 -95.48 41.85
N THR A 27 -12.20 -95.51 42.53
CA THR A 27 -13.10 -96.57 43.09
C THR A 27 -14.58 -96.10 43.07
N LEU A 28 -15.51 -96.78 43.76
CA LEU A 28 -16.98 -96.51 43.80
C LEU A 28 -17.61 -96.84 45.18
N THR A 29 -18.73 -96.18 45.54
CA THR A 29 -19.87 -96.73 46.35
C THR A 29 -21.11 -95.80 46.35
N ALA A 30 -22.27 -96.30 46.82
CA ALA A 30 -23.62 -95.67 46.80
C ALA A 30 -24.00 -94.98 48.16
N ASP A 31 -25.23 -94.54 48.52
CA ASP A 31 -26.59 -95.02 48.19
C ASP A 31 -27.76 -94.05 48.62
N ALA A 32 -29.00 -94.36 48.19
CA ALA A 32 -30.34 -93.87 48.63
C ALA A 32 -30.72 -92.38 48.37
N THR A 33 -32.00 -91.96 48.19
CA THR A 33 -33.34 -92.59 48.36
C THR A 33 -34.37 -92.05 47.33
N ILE A 34 -35.52 -92.72 47.09
CA ILE A 34 -36.58 -92.35 46.10
C ILE A 34 -37.96 -92.13 46.75
N VAL A 35 -38.69 -91.05 46.39
CA VAL A 35 -40.18 -90.94 46.37
C VAL A 35 -40.63 -89.93 45.28
N PRO A 36 -41.72 -90.16 44.49
CA PRO A 36 -42.10 -89.28 43.36
C PRO A 36 -43.51 -88.61 43.41
N GLY A 37 -43.70 -87.56 42.57
CA GLY A 37 -45.00 -87.08 42.06
C GLY A 37 -45.51 -85.72 42.61
N PRO A 38 -46.53 -85.07 41.99
CA PRO A 38 -47.26 -85.42 40.76
C PRO A 38 -47.12 -84.36 39.63
N VAL A 39 -47.85 -84.56 38.51
CA VAL A 39 -47.90 -83.66 37.34
C VAL A 39 -48.88 -82.49 37.53
N ASN A 40 -48.57 -81.31 36.97
CA ASN A 40 -49.58 -80.36 36.50
C ASN A 40 -49.05 -79.59 35.24
N PRO A 41 -49.93 -79.10 34.33
CA PRO A 41 -49.52 -78.77 32.95
C PRO A 41 -49.30 -77.28 32.65
N SER A 42 -48.69 -77.05 31.49
CA SER A 42 -48.64 -75.77 30.75
C SER A 42 -47.93 -74.59 31.40
N GLU A 43 -46.66 -74.41 31.05
CA GLU A 43 -46.13 -73.07 30.78
C GLU A 43 -45.39 -73.05 29.43
N LYS A 44 -45.36 -71.89 28.77
CA LYS A 44 -44.77 -71.75 27.43
C LYS A 44 -43.24 -71.94 27.47
N PRO A 45 -42.59 -72.33 26.34
CA PRO A 45 -41.16 -72.13 26.18
C PRO A 45 -40.84 -70.65 26.42
N ALA A 46 -40.10 -70.36 27.49
CA ALA A 46 -39.67 -69.01 27.78
C ALA A 46 -38.75 -68.54 26.65
N ALA A 47 -39.12 -67.45 25.97
CA ALA A 47 -38.27 -66.85 24.96
C ALA A 47 -36.94 -66.44 25.60
N SER A 48 -35.83 -66.77 24.95
CA SER A 48 -34.50 -66.39 25.41
C SER A 48 -34.42 -64.87 25.57
N ALA A 49 -34.17 -64.41 26.80
CA ALA A 49 -34.05 -62.99 27.09
C ALA A 49 -32.93 -62.40 26.22
N PRO A 50 -33.18 -61.31 25.47
CA PRO A 50 -32.17 -60.75 24.58
C PRO A 50 -30.99 -60.25 25.41
N HIS A 51 -29.79 -60.76 25.12
CA HIS A 51 -28.57 -60.24 25.73
C HIS A 51 -28.50 -58.71 25.52
N PRO A 52 -28.22 -57.91 26.57
CA PRO A 52 -28.14 -56.47 26.43
C PRO A 52 -27.00 -56.12 25.46
N ALA A 53 -27.37 -55.57 24.31
CA ALA A 53 -26.41 -55.22 23.27
C ALA A 53 -25.33 -54.28 23.82
N ALA A 54 -24.06 -54.59 23.54
CA ALA A 54 -22.94 -53.85 24.11
C ALA A 54 -23.02 -52.35 23.77
N PRO A 55 -22.62 -51.45 24.70
CA PRO A 55 -22.53 -50.03 24.42
C PRO A 55 -21.51 -49.77 23.30
N ALA A 56 -21.81 -48.84 22.41
CA ALA A 56 -20.88 -48.44 21.36
C ALA A 56 -19.63 -47.79 21.97
N THR A 57 -18.47 -48.04 21.37
CA THR A 57 -17.21 -47.38 21.71
C THR A 57 -17.00 -46.12 20.87
N TRP A 58 -16.14 -45.21 21.35
CA TRP A 58 -15.66 -44.09 20.54
C TRP A 58 -14.69 -44.62 19.46
N PRO A 59 -14.83 -44.24 18.17
CA PRO A 59 -13.92 -44.70 17.12
C PRO A 59 -12.47 -44.24 17.35
N GLU A 60 -11.51 -45.15 17.27
CA GLU A 60 -10.09 -44.87 17.55
C GLU A 60 -9.51 -43.76 16.65
N TRP A 61 -9.98 -43.69 15.40
CA TRP A 61 -9.57 -42.65 14.45
C TRP A 61 -9.90 -41.22 14.90
N PHE A 62 -10.86 -41.02 15.82
CA PHE A 62 -11.16 -39.70 16.39
C PHE A 62 -9.93 -39.07 17.03
N GLY A 63 -9.09 -39.85 17.72
CA GLY A 63 -7.87 -39.34 18.36
C GLY A 63 -6.78 -38.96 17.35
N ALA A 64 -6.61 -39.78 16.30
CA ALA A 64 -5.65 -39.52 15.23
C ALA A 64 -6.05 -38.27 14.42
N VAL A 65 -7.33 -38.09 14.10
CA VAL A 65 -7.83 -36.90 13.40
C VAL A 65 -7.76 -35.65 14.27
N ASP A 66 -8.14 -35.72 15.56
CA ASP A 66 -7.99 -34.56 16.45
C ASP A 66 -6.52 -34.09 16.54
N PHE A 67 -5.57 -35.03 16.58
CA PHE A 67 -4.14 -34.73 16.58
C PHE A 67 -3.65 -34.16 15.22
N ALA A 68 -4.12 -34.70 14.10
CA ALA A 68 -3.78 -34.17 12.77
C ALA A 68 -4.31 -32.73 12.58
N VAL A 69 -5.55 -32.45 12.99
CA VAL A 69 -6.10 -31.08 12.96
C VAL A 69 -5.34 -30.18 13.94
N ALA A 70 -4.87 -30.69 15.08
CA ALA A 70 -4.03 -29.91 15.99
C ALA A 70 -2.72 -29.45 15.33
N ILE A 71 -2.03 -30.33 14.61
CA ILE A 71 -0.84 -29.97 13.81
C ILE A 71 -1.20 -28.93 12.76
N LEU A 72 -2.31 -29.13 12.02
CA LEU A 72 -2.77 -28.18 11.01
C LEU A 72 -3.12 -26.80 11.60
N VAL A 73 -3.63 -26.72 12.83
CA VAL A 73 -3.87 -25.44 13.52
C VAL A 73 -2.56 -24.74 13.90
N LEU A 74 -1.53 -25.49 14.31
CA LEU A 74 -0.21 -24.92 14.57
C LEU A 74 0.48 -24.46 13.29
N VAL A 75 0.32 -25.19 12.18
CA VAL A 75 0.76 -24.75 10.84
C VAL A 75 -0.01 -23.51 10.40
N ALA A 76 -1.33 -23.45 10.59
CA ALA A 76 -2.13 -22.28 10.28
C ALA A 76 -1.71 -21.06 11.13
N GLY A 77 -1.40 -21.24 12.42
CA GLY A 77 -0.88 -20.19 13.30
C GLY A 77 0.51 -19.70 12.88
N PHE A 78 1.41 -20.62 12.53
CA PHE A 78 2.73 -20.29 11.99
C PHE A 78 2.61 -19.49 10.69
N LEU A 79 1.80 -19.95 9.73
CA LEU A 79 1.60 -19.26 8.46
C LEU A 79 0.87 -17.91 8.62
N ALA A 80 -0.12 -17.81 9.50
CA ALA A 80 -0.80 -16.56 9.83
C ALA A 80 0.15 -15.49 10.38
N ALA A 81 1.25 -15.90 11.04
CA ALA A 81 2.30 -15.01 11.52
C ALA A 81 3.50 -14.87 10.54
N SER A 82 3.58 -15.66 9.47
CA SER A 82 4.74 -15.74 8.55
C SER A 82 4.81 -14.62 7.50
N PHE A 83 4.45 -13.40 7.85
CA PHE A 83 4.37 -12.25 6.94
C PHE A 83 5.41 -11.17 7.21
N LEU A 84 5.65 -10.36 6.18
CA LEU A 84 6.67 -9.31 6.10
C LEU A 84 6.58 -8.31 7.27
N ALA A 85 7.71 -8.06 7.93
CA ALA A 85 7.80 -7.08 9.01
C ALA A 85 7.92 -5.65 8.44
N ARG A 86 6.77 -4.97 8.37
CA ARG A 86 6.61 -3.57 7.90
C ARG A 86 6.25 -2.57 9.01
N ASN A 87 6.14 -3.04 10.25
CA ASN A 87 5.83 -2.20 11.41
C ASN A 87 7.04 -1.33 11.80
N SER A 88 6.84 -0.03 12.01
CA SER A 88 7.93 0.94 12.13
C SER A 88 8.75 0.78 13.41
N ASP A 89 8.10 0.37 14.51
CA ASP A 89 8.70 0.14 15.82
C ASP A 89 9.77 -0.96 15.81
N LEU A 90 9.78 -1.86 14.81
CA LEU A 90 10.91 -2.76 14.57
C LEU A 90 12.25 -2.01 14.48
N TRP A 91 12.30 -0.89 13.76
CA TRP A 91 13.55 -0.15 13.55
C TRP A 91 14.06 0.48 14.85
N LEU A 92 13.15 0.86 15.75
CA LEU A 92 13.48 1.33 17.10
C LEU A 92 14.03 0.17 17.97
N HIS A 93 13.38 -0.99 17.96
CA HIS A 93 13.84 -2.20 18.67
C HIS A 93 15.23 -2.66 18.16
N LEU A 94 15.46 -2.66 16.85
CA LEU A 94 16.77 -2.96 16.26
C LEU A 94 17.83 -1.92 16.64
N ALA A 95 17.48 -0.63 16.69
CA ALA A 95 18.40 0.43 17.11
C ALA A 95 18.83 0.27 18.57
N ASN A 96 17.91 -0.07 19.48
CA ASN A 96 18.24 -0.43 20.86
C ASN A 96 19.17 -1.64 20.93
N GLY A 97 18.86 -2.73 20.22
CA GLY A 97 19.67 -3.94 20.22
C GLY A 97 21.09 -3.72 19.68
N ARG A 98 21.24 -2.81 18.70
CA ARG A 98 22.54 -2.34 18.20
C ARG A 98 23.33 -1.60 19.29
N LEU A 99 22.72 -0.62 19.98
CA LEU A 99 23.39 0.09 21.08
C LEU A 99 23.73 -0.83 22.26
N LEU A 100 22.85 -1.77 22.60
CA LEU A 100 23.04 -2.75 23.69
C LEU A 100 24.18 -3.72 23.40
N SER A 101 24.32 -4.17 22.14
CA SER A 101 25.37 -5.11 21.72
C SER A 101 26.75 -4.46 21.55
N HIS A 102 26.81 -3.16 21.26
CA HIS A 102 28.07 -2.42 21.13
C HIS A 102 28.56 -1.80 22.46
N GLY A 103 27.68 -1.70 23.46
CA GLY A 103 28.00 -1.11 24.77
C GLY A 103 27.69 0.39 24.89
N ASP A 104 27.24 1.01 23.80
CA ASP A 104 26.86 2.44 23.75
C ASP A 104 25.56 2.75 24.51
N PHE A 105 24.80 1.73 24.90
CA PHE A 105 23.55 1.90 25.63
C PHE A 105 23.78 2.27 27.11
N HIS A 106 23.14 3.33 27.59
CA HIS A 106 23.26 3.81 28.96
C HIS A 106 21.94 3.64 29.74
N PRO A 107 21.85 2.69 30.70
CA PRO A 107 20.63 2.45 31.47
C PRO A 107 20.06 3.71 32.14
N GLY A 108 18.77 3.97 31.92
CA GLY A 108 18.07 5.15 32.43
C GLY A 108 18.39 6.46 31.70
N LYS A 109 19.02 6.46 30.52
CA LYS A 109 19.08 7.62 29.59
C LYS A 109 18.33 7.30 28.30
N ASP A 110 17.75 8.33 27.68
CA ASP A 110 17.24 8.25 26.31
C ASP A 110 18.36 8.45 25.27
N PRO A 111 18.58 7.52 24.32
CA PRO A 111 19.53 7.71 23.22
C PRO A 111 18.95 8.39 21.96
N PHE A 112 17.62 8.56 21.83
CA PHE A 112 16.97 8.93 20.56
C PHE A 112 16.24 10.29 20.54
N SER A 113 15.59 10.73 21.61
CA SER A 113 14.87 12.02 21.60
C SER A 113 15.65 13.12 22.34
N TYR A 114 15.41 14.38 21.94
CA TYR A 114 15.91 15.54 22.71
C TYR A 114 14.90 16.05 23.75
N THR A 115 13.67 15.54 23.75
CA THR A 115 12.59 15.90 24.69
C THR A 115 12.56 15.00 25.92
N GLY A 116 13.13 13.80 25.80
CA GLY A 116 13.29 12.82 26.87
C GLY A 116 14.68 12.80 27.51
N ALA A 117 15.65 13.58 27.00
CA ALA A 117 17.07 13.45 27.34
C ALA A 117 17.38 13.49 28.85
N ASP A 118 16.70 14.36 29.61
CA ASP A 118 16.87 14.52 31.06
C ASP A 118 15.96 13.60 31.89
N ARG A 119 15.00 12.90 31.27
CA ARG A 119 14.04 12.01 31.95
C ARG A 119 14.55 10.56 31.96
N PRO A 120 14.45 9.83 33.09
CA PRO A 120 14.86 8.44 33.12
C PRO A 120 13.91 7.56 32.31
N TRP A 121 14.48 6.72 31.44
CA TRP A 121 13.74 5.80 30.58
C TRP A 121 13.91 4.34 31.03
N VAL A 122 12.77 3.65 31.20
CA VAL A 122 12.68 2.21 31.43
C VAL A 122 12.56 1.48 30.09
N ASN A 123 13.64 0.84 29.64
CA ASN A 123 13.52 -0.12 28.54
C ASN A 123 13.06 -1.49 29.05
N SER A 124 11.74 -1.69 29.10
CA SER A 124 11.12 -3.00 29.43
C SER A 124 11.33 -4.08 28.37
N SER A 125 11.87 -3.73 27.19
CA SER A 125 12.08 -4.65 26.06
C SER A 125 13.54 -4.94 25.72
N TRP A 126 14.50 -4.57 26.59
CA TRP A 126 15.93 -4.70 26.28
C TRP A 126 16.37 -6.11 25.85
N LEU A 127 15.74 -7.17 26.38
CA LEU A 127 16.03 -8.56 26.00
C LEU A 127 15.42 -8.93 24.64
N PHE A 128 14.25 -8.38 24.30
CA PHE A 128 13.67 -8.48 22.96
C PHE A 128 14.54 -7.72 21.95
N ASP A 129 14.94 -6.49 22.27
CA ASP A 129 15.75 -5.62 21.42
C ASP A 129 17.08 -6.31 21.04
N LEU A 130 17.78 -6.84 22.04
CA LEU A 130 19.03 -7.58 21.84
C LEU A 130 18.83 -8.85 21.00
N GLY A 131 17.79 -9.65 21.29
CA GLY A 131 17.46 -10.85 20.53
C GLY A 131 17.04 -10.57 19.08
N ALA A 132 16.26 -9.50 18.87
CA ALA A 132 15.81 -9.07 17.57
C ALA A 132 16.98 -8.55 16.71
N TYR A 133 17.86 -7.75 17.30
CA TYR A 133 19.07 -7.30 16.62
C TYR A 133 20.01 -8.48 16.28
N ALA A 134 20.20 -9.44 17.19
CA ALA A 134 21.01 -10.63 16.92
C ALA A 134 20.45 -11.48 15.75
N LEU A 135 19.12 -11.66 15.69
CA LEU A 135 18.47 -12.36 14.58
C LEU A 135 18.57 -11.58 13.26
N TYR A 136 18.45 -10.25 13.30
CA TYR A 136 18.60 -9.41 12.10
C TYR A 136 20.04 -9.33 11.59
N ALA A 137 21.03 -9.28 12.50
CA ALA A 137 22.44 -9.26 12.16
C ALA A 137 22.91 -10.57 11.50
N ALA A 138 22.21 -11.69 11.74
CA ALA A 138 22.54 -12.99 11.18
C ALA A 138 22.20 -13.15 9.68
N ASP A 139 21.21 -12.41 9.15
CA ASP A 139 20.78 -12.54 7.75
C ASP A 139 20.59 -11.20 6.98
N GLN A 140 20.51 -10.06 7.67
CA GLN A 140 20.21 -8.70 7.19
C GLN A 140 18.89 -8.53 6.39
N THR A 141 18.23 -9.63 6.04
CA THR A 141 16.92 -9.65 5.37
C THR A 141 15.77 -9.61 6.36
N GLY A 142 15.96 -10.05 7.61
CA GLY A 142 14.91 -10.22 8.60
C GLY A 142 14.08 -11.49 8.41
N ALA A 143 14.54 -12.47 7.62
CA ALA A 143 13.83 -13.74 7.46
C ALA A 143 13.80 -14.55 8.76
N ALA A 144 14.94 -14.61 9.48
CA ALA A 144 15.07 -15.24 10.79
C ALA A 144 14.16 -14.61 11.83
N LEU A 145 14.00 -13.27 11.81
CA LEU A 145 13.06 -12.54 12.66
C LEU A 145 11.61 -13.00 12.43
N VAL A 146 11.16 -13.03 11.16
CA VAL A 146 9.78 -13.43 10.81
C VAL A 146 9.54 -14.90 11.16
N ALA A 147 10.51 -15.78 10.88
CA ALA A 147 10.42 -17.21 11.21
C ALA A 147 10.34 -17.45 12.73
N VAL A 148 11.21 -16.84 13.54
CA VAL A 148 11.17 -16.97 15.01
C VAL A 148 9.88 -16.40 15.58
N LYS A 149 9.42 -15.23 15.12
CA LYS A 149 8.12 -14.65 15.49
C LYS A 149 6.97 -15.62 15.20
N ALA A 150 6.97 -16.25 14.03
CA ALA A 150 5.94 -17.22 13.64
C ALA A 150 5.96 -18.49 14.50
N VAL A 151 7.15 -18.99 14.87
CA VAL A 151 7.30 -20.09 15.84
C VAL A 151 6.76 -19.69 17.22
N VAL A 152 7.11 -18.51 17.74
CA VAL A 152 6.63 -18.01 19.05
C VAL A 152 5.11 -17.88 19.08
N PHE A 153 4.51 -17.30 18.03
CA PHE A 153 3.06 -17.17 17.90
C PHE A 153 2.36 -18.54 17.85
N ALA A 154 2.86 -19.49 17.05
CA ALA A 154 2.32 -20.86 17.02
C ALA A 154 2.50 -21.59 18.35
N ALA A 155 3.65 -21.43 19.02
CA ALA A 155 3.95 -22.02 20.32
C ALA A 155 3.02 -21.50 21.43
N ALA A 156 2.57 -20.25 21.36
CA ALA A 156 1.60 -19.69 22.31
C ALA A 156 0.27 -20.48 22.28
N PHE A 157 -0.22 -20.88 21.10
CA PHE A 157 -1.39 -21.76 20.97
C PHE A 157 -1.07 -23.23 21.26
N GLY A 158 0.13 -23.70 20.89
CA GLY A 158 0.61 -25.05 21.25
C GLY A 158 0.63 -25.30 22.75
N CYS A 159 1.03 -24.30 23.55
CA CYS A 159 0.97 -24.35 25.01
C CYS A 159 -0.46 -24.55 25.53
N LEU A 160 -1.49 -23.98 24.89
CA LEU A 160 -2.88 -24.20 25.28
C LEU A 160 -3.30 -25.65 25.04
N LEU A 161 -2.92 -26.25 23.90
CA LEU A 161 -3.20 -27.65 23.59
C LEU A 161 -2.55 -28.63 24.59
N LEU A 162 -1.43 -28.23 25.22
CA LEU A 162 -0.75 -29.01 26.28
C LEU A 162 -1.44 -28.92 27.65
N ILE A 163 -2.38 -28.00 27.87
CA ILE A 163 -3.18 -27.92 29.11
C ILE A 163 -4.18 -29.10 29.19
N ARG A 164 -4.64 -29.60 28.03
CA ARG A 164 -5.56 -30.74 27.93
C ARG A 164 -5.03 -31.97 28.69
N ARG A 165 -5.91 -32.60 29.45
CA ARG A 165 -5.58 -33.81 30.23
C ARG A 165 -5.63 -35.09 29.37
N PRO A 166 -4.84 -36.13 29.68
CA PRO A 166 -5.07 -37.47 29.15
C PRO A 166 -6.53 -37.92 29.35
N GLY A 167 -7.07 -38.70 28.42
CA GLY A 167 -8.48 -39.13 28.43
C GLY A 167 -9.51 -38.08 28.00
N GLN A 168 -9.19 -36.78 28.01
CA GLN A 168 -10.08 -35.74 27.49
C GLN A 168 -10.02 -35.64 25.95
N SER A 169 -11.18 -35.41 25.32
CA SER A 169 -11.25 -35.12 23.87
C SER A 169 -10.43 -33.89 23.50
N MET A 170 -9.81 -33.92 22.32
CA MET A 170 -8.91 -32.87 21.84
C MET A 170 -9.62 -31.92 20.86
N LEU A 171 -10.70 -32.36 20.22
CA LEU A 171 -11.51 -31.56 19.30
C LEU A 171 -11.92 -30.16 19.85
N PRO A 172 -12.45 -29.97 21.07
CA PRO A 172 -12.84 -28.63 21.54
C PRO A 172 -11.65 -27.69 21.68
N TRP A 173 -10.50 -28.21 22.10
CA TRP A 173 -9.25 -27.45 22.23
C TRP A 173 -8.74 -26.98 20.87
N VAL A 174 -8.77 -27.86 19.87
CA VAL A 174 -8.28 -27.58 18.52
C VAL A 174 -9.19 -26.60 17.79
N VAL A 175 -10.52 -26.78 17.86
CA VAL A 175 -11.49 -25.85 17.26
C VAL A 175 -11.39 -24.46 17.90
N LEU A 176 -11.35 -24.36 19.23
CA LEU A 176 -11.22 -23.08 19.91
C LEU A 176 -9.84 -22.43 19.68
N SER A 177 -8.77 -23.22 19.54
CA SER A 177 -7.45 -22.71 19.13
C SER A 177 -7.43 -22.21 17.69
N ALA A 178 -8.16 -22.84 16.75
CA ALA A 178 -8.29 -22.35 15.38
C ALA A 178 -8.99 -20.98 15.32
N VAL A 179 -10.12 -20.83 16.02
CA VAL A 179 -10.82 -19.53 16.13
C VAL A 179 -9.96 -18.51 16.89
N GLY A 180 -9.22 -18.95 17.92
CA GLY A 180 -8.24 -18.13 18.65
C GLY A 180 -7.11 -17.58 17.78
N VAL A 181 -6.50 -18.43 16.94
CA VAL A 181 -5.49 -18.05 15.94
C VAL A 181 -6.08 -17.01 14.99
N LEU A 182 -7.31 -17.20 14.50
CA LEU A 182 -7.96 -16.26 13.60
C LEU A 182 -8.27 -14.91 14.28
N ALA A 183 -8.68 -14.92 15.56
CA ALA A 183 -8.87 -13.69 16.33
C ALA A 183 -7.55 -12.96 16.65
N ALA A 184 -6.46 -13.70 16.84
CA ALA A 184 -5.14 -13.16 17.21
C ALA A 184 -4.26 -12.75 16.01
N ALA A 185 -4.50 -13.30 14.81
CA ALA A 185 -3.68 -13.06 13.61
C ALA A 185 -3.36 -11.58 13.31
N PRO A 186 -4.29 -10.61 13.42
CA PRO A 186 -4.02 -9.19 13.13
C PRO A 186 -2.97 -8.56 14.07
N TYR A 187 -2.71 -9.19 15.21
CA TYR A 187 -1.78 -8.74 16.25
C TYR A 187 -0.42 -9.46 16.18
N GLY A 188 -0.24 -10.38 15.23
CA GLY A 188 1.00 -11.13 14.99
C GLY A 188 2.12 -10.33 14.28
N SER A 189 2.12 -9.01 14.37
CA SER A 189 3.19 -8.13 13.85
C SER A 189 4.49 -8.33 14.64
N LEU A 190 5.64 -7.91 14.10
CA LEU A 190 6.94 -8.15 14.74
C LEU A 190 7.18 -7.15 15.89
N ARG A 191 6.57 -7.45 17.04
CA ARG A 191 6.57 -6.64 18.27
C ARG A 191 6.79 -7.52 19.50
N PRO A 192 7.30 -7.00 20.64
CA PRO A 192 7.52 -7.76 21.87
C PRO A 192 6.27 -8.48 22.41
N VAL A 193 5.08 -7.92 22.15
CA VAL A 193 3.76 -8.46 22.56
C VAL A 193 3.52 -9.90 22.10
N VAL A 194 4.17 -10.37 21.02
CA VAL A 194 4.07 -11.77 20.57
C VAL A 194 4.77 -12.73 21.55
N GLY A 195 5.85 -12.29 22.20
CA GLY A 195 6.47 -13.02 23.32
C GLY A 195 5.53 -13.07 24.54
N SER A 196 4.83 -11.97 24.83
CA SER A 196 3.84 -11.89 25.91
C SER A 196 2.66 -12.84 25.74
N MET A 197 2.24 -13.12 24.50
CA MET A 197 1.26 -14.17 24.22
C MET A 197 1.79 -15.55 24.67
N LEU A 198 3.04 -15.88 24.34
CA LEU A 198 3.68 -17.13 24.75
C LEU A 198 3.86 -17.20 26.28
N PHE A 199 4.35 -16.13 26.93
CA PHE A 199 4.51 -16.10 28.38
C PHE A 199 3.18 -16.23 29.15
N LEU A 200 2.09 -15.63 28.65
CA LEU A 200 0.76 -15.84 29.23
C LEU A 200 0.29 -17.29 29.06
N SER A 201 0.44 -17.89 27.88
CA SER A 201 0.10 -19.30 27.67
C SER A 201 0.95 -20.26 28.54
N LEU A 202 2.24 -19.97 28.75
CA LEU A 202 3.10 -20.71 29.68
C LEU A 202 2.66 -20.55 31.13
N THR A 203 2.19 -19.36 31.52
CA THR A 203 1.61 -19.09 32.85
C THR A 203 0.36 -19.95 33.08
N LEU A 204 -0.55 -19.99 32.11
CA LEU A 204 -1.76 -20.82 32.16
C LEU A 204 -1.42 -22.33 32.15
N LEU A 205 -0.38 -22.73 31.41
CA LEU A 205 0.12 -24.10 31.43
C LEU A 205 0.63 -24.50 32.83
N ILE A 206 1.43 -23.65 33.48
CA ILE A 206 1.91 -23.91 34.84
C ILE A 206 0.76 -23.91 35.86
N LEU A 207 -0.24 -23.03 35.72
CA LEU A 207 -1.37 -22.97 36.66
C LEU A 207 -2.34 -24.16 36.53
N PHE A 208 -2.62 -24.63 35.31
CA PHE A 208 -3.68 -25.62 35.08
C PHE A 208 -3.20 -27.05 34.79
N ARG A 209 -1.95 -27.23 34.32
CA ARG A 209 -1.41 -28.56 33.94
C ARG A 209 -0.43 -29.15 34.94
N ALA A 210 0.21 -28.31 35.78
CA ALA A 210 1.21 -28.75 36.75
C ALA A 210 0.61 -29.21 38.09
N GLU A 211 1.38 -29.97 38.86
CA GLU A 211 0.98 -30.49 40.16
C GLU A 211 1.48 -29.59 41.29
N TRP A 212 0.56 -28.89 41.94
CA TRP A 212 0.84 -27.90 42.98
C TRP A 212 0.71 -28.50 44.38
N GLN A 213 1.84 -28.81 45.01
CA GLN A 213 1.88 -29.30 46.39
C GLN A 213 1.80 -28.12 47.40
N PRO A 214 1.04 -28.25 48.50
CA PRO A 214 1.05 -27.29 49.60
C PRO A 214 2.47 -27.09 50.15
N GLY A 215 2.84 -25.84 50.47
CA GLY A 215 4.13 -25.50 51.07
C GLY A 215 5.35 -25.53 50.11
N SER A 216 5.25 -26.20 48.95
CA SER A 216 6.32 -26.25 47.95
C SER A 216 6.58 -24.89 47.30
N TRP A 217 7.85 -24.61 47.02
CA TRP A 217 8.31 -23.36 46.36
C TRP A 217 8.60 -23.53 44.86
N ARG A 218 8.53 -24.75 44.31
CA ARG A 218 8.92 -25.05 42.91
C ARG A 218 8.20 -24.17 41.89
N TRP A 219 6.87 -24.24 41.82
CA TRP A 219 6.10 -23.47 40.85
C TRP A 219 6.07 -21.95 41.12
N PRO A 220 6.01 -21.48 42.38
CA PRO A 220 6.26 -20.07 42.69
C PRO A 220 7.59 -19.53 42.17
N ALA A 221 8.69 -20.28 42.31
CA ALA A 221 10.01 -19.87 41.81
C ALA A 221 10.09 -19.92 40.26
N VAL A 222 9.49 -20.94 39.63
CA VAL A 222 9.43 -21.05 38.15
C VAL A 222 8.61 -19.89 37.56
N LEU A 223 7.48 -19.51 38.17
CA LEU A 223 6.70 -18.35 37.73
C LEU A 223 7.43 -17.02 37.99
N ALA A 224 8.13 -16.87 39.11
CA ALA A 224 8.96 -15.69 39.36
C ALA A 224 10.06 -15.52 38.29
N GLY A 225 10.75 -16.60 37.93
CA GLY A 225 11.72 -16.60 36.82
C GLY A 225 11.08 -16.26 35.47
N LEU A 226 9.91 -16.85 35.17
CA LEU A 226 9.13 -16.54 33.96
C LEU A 226 8.76 -15.06 33.88
N PHE A 227 8.31 -14.47 35.00
CA PHE A 227 7.89 -13.07 35.08
C PHE A 227 9.06 -12.07 35.11
N TRP A 228 10.26 -12.47 35.54
CA TRP A 228 11.49 -11.68 35.36
C TRP A 228 11.92 -11.63 33.89
N ILE A 229 11.96 -12.78 33.21
CA ILE A 229 12.26 -12.85 31.76
C ILE A 229 11.23 -12.04 30.97
N TRP A 230 9.94 -12.20 31.27
CA TRP A 230 8.86 -11.45 30.63
C TRP A 230 9.02 -9.94 30.85
N ALA A 231 9.28 -9.49 32.09
CA ALA A 231 9.50 -8.07 32.40
C ALA A 231 10.76 -7.45 31.78
N CYS A 232 11.71 -8.27 31.31
CA CYS A 232 12.86 -7.84 30.51
C CYS A 232 12.60 -7.87 28.98
N THR A 233 11.51 -8.50 28.55
CA THR A 233 11.13 -8.70 27.14
C THR A 233 10.05 -7.72 26.68
N ASP A 234 9.04 -7.45 27.50
CA ASP A 234 7.88 -6.62 27.13
C ASP A 234 7.16 -5.99 28.34
N VAL A 235 6.53 -4.84 28.11
CA VAL A 235 5.79 -4.07 29.13
C VAL A 235 4.49 -4.77 29.59
N TRP A 236 3.92 -5.68 28.79
CA TRP A 236 2.70 -6.43 29.17
C TRP A 236 2.94 -7.54 30.23
N PHE A 237 4.14 -7.61 30.83
CA PHE A 237 4.50 -8.60 31.86
C PHE A 237 3.53 -8.66 33.05
N PHE A 238 2.90 -7.54 33.41
CA PHE A 238 1.98 -7.46 34.56
C PHE A 238 0.77 -8.40 34.43
N LEU A 239 0.41 -8.80 33.19
CA LEU A 239 -0.64 -9.78 32.94
C LEU A 239 -0.35 -11.14 33.61
N GLY A 240 0.93 -11.53 33.72
CA GLY A 240 1.35 -12.77 34.39
C GLY A 240 1.02 -12.80 35.88
N PRO A 241 1.59 -11.90 36.70
CA PRO A 241 1.22 -11.76 38.12
C PRO A 241 -0.27 -11.50 38.33
N LEU A 242 -0.93 -10.75 37.43
CA LEU A 242 -2.39 -10.54 37.47
C LEU A 242 -3.17 -11.85 37.31
N THR A 243 -2.83 -12.71 36.35
CA THR A 243 -3.46 -14.04 36.18
C THR A 243 -3.30 -14.91 37.43
N VAL A 244 -2.13 -14.88 38.09
CA VAL A 244 -1.90 -15.62 39.35
C VAL A 244 -2.71 -15.01 40.50
N ALA A 245 -2.77 -13.68 40.62
CA ALA A 245 -3.55 -12.98 41.63
C ALA A 245 -5.07 -13.22 41.50
N LEU A 246 -5.62 -13.18 40.28
CA LEU A 246 -7.01 -13.52 39.98
C LEU A 246 -7.30 -14.99 40.28
N THR A 247 -6.33 -15.88 40.01
CA THR A 247 -6.44 -17.31 40.34
C THR A 247 -6.49 -17.52 41.86
N TRP A 248 -5.63 -16.83 42.62
CA TRP A 248 -5.62 -16.83 44.10
C TRP A 248 -6.93 -16.28 44.68
N ALA A 249 -7.40 -15.12 44.21
CA ALA A 249 -8.63 -14.50 44.68
C ALA A 249 -9.86 -15.37 44.39
N GLY A 250 -9.92 -15.99 43.20
CA GLY A 250 -11.00 -16.92 42.84
C GLY A 250 -10.96 -18.21 43.64
N GLU A 251 -9.78 -18.75 43.93
CA GLU A 251 -9.60 -19.93 44.77
C GLU A 251 -9.96 -19.66 46.24
N TRP A 252 -9.69 -18.45 46.73
CA TRP A 252 -10.14 -17.98 48.04
C TRP A 252 -11.66 -17.84 48.10
N LEU A 253 -12.25 -17.22 47.07
CA LEU A 253 -13.70 -17.02 46.98
C LEU A 253 -14.46 -18.35 46.85
N ASN A 254 -13.92 -19.34 46.14
CA ASN A 254 -14.48 -20.71 46.10
C ASN A 254 -14.62 -21.28 47.53
N ARG A 255 -13.56 -21.21 48.34
CA ARG A 255 -13.52 -21.75 49.71
C ARG A 255 -14.40 -20.95 50.69
N PHE A 256 -14.64 -19.67 50.40
CA PHE A 256 -15.55 -18.84 51.18
C PHE A 256 -17.03 -19.16 50.87
N LEU A 257 -17.36 -19.42 49.60
CA LEU A 257 -18.74 -19.67 49.15
C LEU A 257 -19.17 -21.14 49.26
N SER A 258 -18.26 -22.11 49.13
CA SER A 258 -18.58 -23.54 49.08
C SER A 258 -18.20 -24.28 50.36
N ARG A 259 -19.20 -24.84 51.06
CA ARG A 259 -19.00 -25.84 52.12
C ARG A 259 -18.69 -27.25 51.53
N ASN A 260 -17.53 -27.38 50.91
CA ASN A 260 -16.78 -28.57 50.44
C ASN A 260 -17.48 -29.74 49.68
N GLU A 261 -18.70 -30.19 50.00
CA GLU A 261 -19.17 -31.54 49.64
C GLU A 261 -19.36 -31.86 48.14
N THR A 262 -19.45 -30.84 47.28
CA THR A 262 -19.83 -31.02 45.86
C THR A 262 -18.65 -31.08 44.89
N ASP A 263 -17.59 -30.30 45.09
CA ASP A 263 -16.47 -30.25 44.14
C ASP A 263 -15.51 -31.44 44.33
N ASP A 264 -15.28 -31.88 45.57
CA ASP A 264 -14.47 -33.08 45.89
C ASP A 264 -15.04 -34.32 45.19
N ARG A 265 -16.37 -34.53 45.25
CA ARG A 265 -17.07 -35.61 44.53
C ARG A 265 -16.91 -35.48 43.01
N ALA A 266 -17.03 -34.27 42.45
CA ALA A 266 -16.86 -34.05 41.02
C ALA A 266 -15.42 -34.33 40.54
N THR A 267 -14.41 -34.05 41.37
CA THR A 267 -13.01 -34.46 41.08
C THR A 267 -12.79 -35.96 41.22
N ALA A 268 -13.40 -36.62 42.21
CA ALA A 268 -13.29 -38.07 42.42
C ALA A 268 -13.96 -38.88 41.29
N GLU A 269 -15.08 -38.39 40.76
CA GLU A 269 -15.76 -38.96 39.57
C GLU A 269 -15.07 -38.62 38.24
N GLY A 270 -14.01 -37.79 38.25
CA GLY A 270 -13.35 -37.33 37.02
C GLY A 270 -14.18 -36.38 36.16
N THR A 271 -15.29 -35.83 36.67
CA THR A 271 -16.22 -34.94 35.94
C THR A 271 -15.92 -33.44 36.11
N SER A 272 -14.81 -33.10 36.79
CA SER A 272 -14.29 -31.73 36.95
C SER A 272 -13.48 -31.28 35.72
N ALA A 273 -13.69 -30.04 35.26
CA ALA A 273 -12.94 -29.46 34.13
C ALA A 273 -11.42 -29.31 34.40
N PHE A 274 -11.04 -29.05 35.65
CA PHE A 274 -9.68 -28.71 36.10
C PHE A 274 -9.28 -29.53 37.36
N PRO A 275 -8.01 -29.51 37.80
CA PRO A 275 -7.54 -30.19 39.04
C PRO A 275 -8.31 -29.83 40.32
N ALA A 276 -7.96 -30.50 41.42
CA ALA A 276 -8.36 -30.12 42.77
C ALA A 276 -7.96 -28.68 43.14
N ALA A 277 -8.55 -28.16 44.23
CA ALA A 277 -8.35 -26.84 44.80
C ALA A 277 -6.85 -26.43 44.92
N LEU A 278 -6.44 -25.36 44.24
CA LEU A 278 -5.03 -24.94 44.21
C LEU A 278 -4.57 -24.41 45.59
N PRO A 279 -3.35 -24.73 46.06
CA PRO A 279 -2.91 -24.34 47.40
C PRO A 279 -2.70 -22.82 47.52
N LEU A 280 -3.63 -22.14 48.21
CA LEU A 280 -3.61 -20.69 48.47
C LEU A 280 -2.25 -20.14 48.94
N PRO A 281 -1.50 -20.78 49.87
CA PRO A 281 -0.20 -20.25 50.29
C PRO A 281 0.83 -20.26 49.17
N SER A 282 0.80 -21.26 48.28
CA SER A 282 1.71 -21.35 47.14
C SER A 282 1.34 -20.34 46.06
N LEU A 283 0.04 -20.11 45.81
CA LEU A 283 -0.41 -19.05 44.91
C LEU A 283 -0.07 -17.65 45.44
N ALA A 284 -0.27 -17.38 46.73
CA ALA A 284 0.10 -16.10 47.35
C ALA A 284 1.61 -15.82 47.24
N ARG A 285 2.45 -16.84 47.46
CA ARG A 285 3.89 -16.76 47.22
C ARG A 285 4.22 -16.52 45.75
N ALA A 286 3.53 -17.17 44.82
CA ALA A 286 3.75 -16.98 43.39
C ALA A 286 3.38 -15.56 42.92
N THR A 287 2.30 -14.96 43.44
CA THR A 287 1.96 -13.56 43.20
C THR A 287 3.03 -12.62 43.77
N LEU A 288 3.40 -12.78 45.05
CA LEU A 288 4.37 -11.90 45.71
C LEU A 288 5.77 -11.98 45.08
N LEU A 289 6.31 -13.20 44.91
CA LEU A 289 7.58 -13.42 44.23
C LEU A 289 7.52 -12.94 42.78
N GLY A 290 6.38 -13.09 42.11
CA GLY A 290 6.18 -12.65 40.74
C GLY A 290 6.29 -11.14 40.58
N VAL A 291 5.57 -10.37 41.42
CA VAL A 291 5.66 -8.91 41.44
C VAL A 291 7.08 -8.46 41.78
N VAL A 292 7.70 -9.01 42.83
CA VAL A 292 9.09 -8.68 43.20
C VAL A 292 10.06 -9.01 42.07
N ALA A 293 9.93 -10.16 41.43
CA ALA A 293 10.80 -10.57 40.33
C ALA A 293 10.66 -9.64 39.11
N SER A 294 9.45 -9.25 38.70
CA SER A 294 9.31 -8.29 37.59
C SER A 294 9.90 -6.90 37.91
N LEU A 295 9.86 -6.46 39.18
CA LEU A 295 10.50 -5.22 39.64
C LEU A 295 12.04 -5.33 39.74
N LEU A 296 12.62 -6.52 39.59
CA LEU A 296 14.06 -6.75 39.50
C LEU A 296 14.59 -6.76 38.06
N ASN A 297 13.85 -6.20 37.09
CA ASN A 297 14.42 -5.85 35.78
C ASN A 297 15.50 -4.76 35.97
N PRO A 298 16.77 -4.98 35.54
CA PRO A 298 17.86 -4.01 35.74
C PRO A 298 17.58 -2.64 35.11
N MET A 299 16.81 -2.58 34.01
CA MET A 299 16.43 -1.32 33.37
C MET A 299 15.44 -0.50 34.20
N PHE A 300 14.54 -1.17 34.92
CA PHE A 300 13.63 -0.49 35.85
C PHE A 300 14.39 -0.01 37.09
N VAL A 301 15.25 -0.85 37.68
CA VAL A 301 16.08 -0.47 38.84
C VAL A 301 16.97 0.74 38.51
N ALA A 302 17.60 0.78 37.34
CA ALA A 302 18.43 1.91 36.91
C ALA A 302 17.66 3.23 36.70
N ALA A 303 16.36 3.17 36.37
CA ALA A 303 15.49 4.33 36.27
C ALA A 303 14.99 4.79 37.65
N VAL A 304 14.56 3.85 38.50
CA VAL A 304 14.07 4.12 39.88
C VAL A 304 15.11 4.83 40.75
N VAL A 305 16.40 4.51 40.57
CA VAL A 305 17.51 5.18 41.27
C VAL A 305 17.65 6.68 40.88
N ARG A 306 17.05 7.12 39.77
CA ARG A 306 17.06 8.52 39.32
C ARG A 306 15.74 9.23 39.63
N ASP A 307 14.62 8.64 39.23
CA ASP A 307 13.27 9.10 39.58
C ASP A 307 12.35 7.88 39.78
N PRO A 308 11.93 7.58 41.02
CA PRO A 308 11.05 6.45 41.30
C PRO A 308 9.62 6.67 40.81
N VAL A 309 9.16 7.92 40.69
CA VAL A 309 7.79 8.25 40.25
C VAL A 309 7.69 8.08 38.74
N GLU A 310 8.60 8.70 37.99
CA GLU A 310 8.63 8.58 36.52
C GLU A 310 8.86 7.12 36.10
N ALA A 311 9.79 6.40 36.73
CA ALA A 311 10.02 4.98 36.45
C ALA A 311 8.77 4.11 36.71
N VAL A 312 8.06 4.31 37.82
CA VAL A 312 6.82 3.56 38.12
C VAL A 312 5.71 3.87 37.11
N THR A 313 5.56 5.13 36.69
CA THR A 313 4.56 5.48 35.66
C THR A 313 4.81 4.83 34.30
N GLN A 314 6.06 4.48 33.98
CA GLN A 314 6.41 3.78 32.74
C GLN A 314 6.09 2.27 32.75
N LEU A 315 5.69 1.69 33.90
CA LEU A 315 5.24 0.29 33.99
C LEU A 315 3.82 0.06 33.43
N VAL A 316 3.05 1.13 33.17
CA VAL A 316 1.67 1.04 32.68
C VAL A 316 1.64 1.36 31.18
N PRO A 317 1.25 0.42 30.29
CA PRO A 317 1.11 0.72 28.87
C PRO A 317 0.08 1.83 28.63
N MET A 318 0.43 2.82 27.80
CA MET A 318 -0.51 3.85 27.37
C MET A 318 -1.69 3.25 26.60
N GLU A 319 -1.49 2.10 25.96
CA GLU A 319 -2.49 1.28 25.28
C GLU A 319 -3.56 0.67 26.20
N LEU A 320 -3.49 0.89 27.53
CA LEU A 320 -4.63 0.69 28.45
C LEU A 320 -5.60 1.88 28.44
N GLY A 321 -5.26 3.00 27.79
CA GLY A 321 -6.09 4.19 27.67
C GLY A 321 -6.40 4.85 29.02
N PHE A 322 -5.46 4.81 29.97
CA PHE A 322 -5.54 5.56 31.23
C PHE A 322 -4.78 6.90 31.18
N THR A 323 -3.80 7.01 30.29
CA THR A 323 -2.88 8.16 30.14
C THR A 323 -2.90 8.77 28.73
N LEU A 324 -3.81 8.32 27.88
CA LEU A 324 -3.96 8.82 26.51
C LEU A 324 -4.75 10.15 26.52
N PRO A 325 -4.28 11.22 25.84
CA PRO A 325 -5.04 12.47 25.73
C PRO A 325 -6.39 12.27 25.01
N PRO A 326 -7.46 13.03 25.36
CA PRO A 326 -8.76 12.91 24.68
C PRO A 326 -8.66 13.07 23.16
N ASP A 327 -7.93 14.09 22.71
CA ASP A 327 -7.75 14.46 21.31
C ASP A 327 -7.02 13.39 20.47
N ALA A 328 -6.33 12.45 21.12
CA ALA A 328 -5.71 11.31 20.45
C ALA A 328 -6.75 10.34 19.82
N VAL A 329 -8.02 10.43 20.25
CA VAL A 329 -9.13 9.64 19.72
C VAL A 329 -9.44 10.01 18.26
N ASP A 330 -9.13 11.25 17.83
CA ASP A 330 -9.42 11.76 16.48
C ASP A 330 -8.22 11.72 15.52
N ASP A 331 -6.99 11.54 16.03
CA ASP A 331 -5.78 11.45 15.21
C ASP A 331 -5.68 10.11 14.44
N ARG A 332 -5.29 10.16 13.15
CA ARG A 332 -5.25 9.00 12.23
C ARG A 332 -4.26 7.88 12.63
N GLU A 333 -3.28 8.18 13.47
CA GLU A 333 -2.20 7.29 13.92
C GLU A 333 -2.47 6.84 15.36
N LEU A 334 -2.76 7.78 16.27
CA LEU A 334 -2.97 7.52 17.70
C LEU A 334 -4.37 6.99 18.05
N SER A 335 -5.41 7.23 17.25
CA SER A 335 -6.77 6.68 17.48
C SER A 335 -6.81 5.15 17.53
N ARG A 336 -5.78 4.49 16.98
CA ARG A 336 -5.57 3.03 17.06
C ARG A 336 -5.33 2.54 18.49
N LEU A 337 -4.75 3.39 19.35
CA LEU A 337 -4.48 3.11 20.77
C LEU A 337 -5.73 3.29 21.66
N ALA A 338 -6.75 4.00 21.15
CA ALA A 338 -8.02 4.25 21.82
C ALA A 338 -9.14 3.27 21.40
N LEU A 339 -8.87 2.38 20.44
CA LEU A 339 -9.92 1.67 19.72
C LEU A 339 -10.47 0.48 20.51
N SER A 340 -11.77 0.53 20.83
CA SER A 340 -12.53 -0.59 21.41
C SER A 340 -13.12 -1.50 20.31
N PRO A 341 -13.29 -2.82 20.55
CA PRO A 341 -14.04 -3.68 19.63
C PRO A 341 -15.55 -3.39 19.58
N ILE A 342 -16.10 -2.62 20.52
CA ILE A 342 -17.49 -2.14 20.46
C ILE A 342 -17.65 -0.75 19.83
N ASP A 343 -16.55 -0.10 19.41
CA ASP A 343 -16.62 1.12 18.60
C ASP A 343 -17.21 0.81 17.22
N GLU A 344 -18.12 1.68 16.75
CA GLU A 344 -18.59 1.67 15.36
C GLU A 344 -17.43 1.72 14.35
N ARG A 345 -16.37 2.47 14.69
CA ARG A 345 -15.12 2.62 13.91
C ARG A 345 -14.30 1.33 13.80
N TYR A 346 -14.56 0.34 14.67
CA TYR A 346 -14.05 -1.03 14.54
C TYR A 346 -15.07 -1.89 13.80
N MET A 347 -16.32 -1.92 14.29
CA MET A 347 -17.37 -2.83 13.83
C MET A 347 -17.78 -2.67 12.36
N LYS A 348 -17.72 -1.45 11.79
CA LYS A 348 -18.06 -1.18 10.37
C LYS A 348 -16.85 -1.23 9.43
N SER A 349 -15.64 -1.41 9.94
CA SER A 349 -14.40 -1.30 9.16
C SER A 349 -13.88 -2.67 8.71
N SER A 350 -13.80 -2.89 7.39
CA SER A 350 -13.35 -4.15 6.75
C SER A 350 -11.87 -4.46 6.96
N SER A 351 -11.05 -3.43 7.22
CA SER A 351 -9.65 -3.55 7.66
C SER A 351 -9.51 -3.77 9.17
N ARG A 352 -10.63 -3.95 9.90
CA ARG A 352 -10.67 -4.12 11.36
C ARG A 352 -11.72 -5.17 11.78
N GLY A 353 -12.85 -4.76 12.34
CA GLY A 353 -13.86 -5.63 12.95
C GLY A 353 -14.88 -6.22 11.99
N TYR A 354 -15.12 -5.61 10.83
CA TYR A 354 -15.98 -6.17 9.78
C TYR A 354 -15.20 -7.21 8.95
N SER A 355 -14.68 -8.22 9.63
CA SER A 355 -13.73 -9.21 9.08
C SER A 355 -13.94 -10.58 9.73
N ALA A 356 -13.32 -11.61 9.14
CA ALA A 356 -13.28 -12.95 9.74
C ALA A 356 -12.60 -12.94 11.13
N ASN A 357 -11.65 -12.03 11.35
CA ASN A 357 -10.95 -11.86 12.64
C ASN A 357 -11.86 -11.25 13.71
N GLY A 358 -12.66 -10.24 13.36
CA GLY A 358 -13.66 -9.65 14.26
C GLY A 358 -14.77 -10.63 14.63
N LEU A 359 -15.25 -11.41 13.64
CA LEU A 359 -16.19 -12.51 13.88
C LEU A 359 -15.56 -13.59 14.78
N ALA A 360 -14.30 -13.97 14.56
CA ALA A 360 -13.60 -14.93 15.41
C ALA A 360 -13.46 -14.44 16.85
N ALA A 361 -13.13 -13.16 17.06
CA ALA A 361 -13.11 -12.55 18.39
C ALA A 361 -14.49 -12.59 19.06
N ALA A 362 -15.56 -12.23 18.34
CA ALA A 362 -16.94 -12.32 18.84
C ALA A 362 -17.36 -13.77 19.19
N LEU A 363 -16.96 -14.76 18.39
CA LEU A 363 -17.17 -16.18 18.68
C LEU A 363 -16.41 -16.65 19.92
N VAL A 364 -15.19 -16.15 20.14
CA VAL A 364 -14.38 -16.43 21.34
C VAL A 364 -15.03 -15.84 22.60
N PHE A 365 -15.57 -14.62 22.54
CA PHE A 365 -16.40 -14.06 23.62
C PHE A 365 -17.65 -14.92 23.87
N ALA A 366 -18.44 -15.20 22.81
CA ALA A 366 -19.70 -15.92 22.92
C ALA A 366 -19.53 -17.35 23.45
N ALA A 367 -18.52 -18.09 22.98
CA ALA A 367 -18.21 -19.44 23.44
C ALA A 367 -17.84 -19.45 24.94
N GLY A 368 -17.06 -18.47 25.39
CA GLY A 368 -16.76 -18.26 26.81
C GLY A 368 -18.02 -18.01 27.64
N THR A 369 -18.87 -17.06 27.23
CA THR A 369 -20.14 -16.77 27.90
C THR A 369 -21.05 -18.00 27.97
N VAL A 370 -21.19 -18.75 26.88
CA VAL A 370 -22.02 -19.97 26.83
C VAL A 370 -21.46 -21.07 27.74
N ALA A 371 -20.14 -21.27 27.77
CA ALA A 371 -19.52 -22.24 28.67
C ALA A 371 -19.68 -21.85 30.15
N LEU A 372 -19.68 -20.55 30.48
CA LEU A 372 -20.01 -20.08 31.83
C LEU A 372 -21.50 -20.35 32.16
N VAL A 373 -22.43 -19.94 31.30
CA VAL A 373 -23.88 -20.12 31.53
C VAL A 373 -24.27 -21.59 31.66
N LEU A 374 -23.81 -22.46 30.75
CA LEU A 374 -24.07 -23.91 30.82
C LEU A 374 -23.34 -24.60 31.99
N GLY A 375 -22.26 -23.98 32.49
CA GLY A 375 -21.47 -24.48 33.61
C GLY A 375 -21.92 -24.01 34.99
N PHE A 376 -22.93 -23.14 35.12
CA PHE A 376 -23.13 -22.28 36.29
C PHE A 376 -23.12 -22.99 37.67
N THR A 377 -23.67 -24.22 37.75
CA THR A 377 -23.73 -25.02 38.98
C THR A 377 -22.38 -25.61 39.43
N ARG A 378 -21.33 -25.54 38.61
CA ARG A 378 -19.96 -26.01 38.90
C ARG A 378 -18.89 -25.00 38.43
N LEU A 379 -19.21 -23.71 38.38
CA LEU A 379 -18.21 -22.67 38.10
C LEU A 379 -17.38 -22.35 39.33
N ARG A 380 -16.06 -22.51 39.20
CA ARG A 380 -15.11 -21.86 40.11
C ARG A 380 -14.99 -20.37 39.79
N ALA A 381 -15.01 -19.54 40.83
CA ALA A 381 -14.83 -18.09 40.75
C ALA A 381 -13.54 -17.69 40.03
N THR A 382 -12.48 -18.50 40.11
CA THR A 382 -11.26 -18.38 39.29
C THR A 382 -11.55 -18.18 37.80
N HIS A 383 -12.42 -19.00 37.21
CA HIS A 383 -12.73 -18.91 35.78
C HIS A 383 -13.55 -17.65 35.46
N ILE A 384 -14.45 -17.28 36.36
CA ILE A 384 -15.28 -16.06 36.22
C ILE A 384 -14.39 -14.82 36.31
N LEU A 385 -13.51 -14.72 37.31
CA LEU A 385 -12.61 -13.58 37.49
C LEU A 385 -11.62 -13.44 36.32
N LEU A 386 -11.05 -14.55 35.83
CA LEU A 386 -10.18 -14.53 34.65
C LEU A 386 -10.94 -14.09 33.38
N TRP A 387 -12.16 -14.61 33.16
CA TRP A 387 -12.99 -14.23 32.03
C TRP A 387 -13.41 -12.75 32.09
N VAL A 388 -13.89 -12.29 33.25
CA VAL A 388 -14.34 -10.90 33.45
C VAL A 388 -13.18 -9.92 33.33
N ALA A 389 -12.03 -10.19 33.94
CA ALA A 389 -10.89 -9.27 33.91
C ALA A 389 -10.30 -9.12 32.50
N PHE A 390 -9.97 -10.24 31.83
CA PHE A 390 -9.43 -10.19 30.47
C PHE A 390 -10.49 -9.80 29.44
N GLY A 391 -11.76 -10.16 29.66
CA GLY A 391 -12.88 -9.77 28.81
C GLY A 391 -13.15 -8.27 28.87
N ALA A 392 -13.19 -7.66 30.05
CA ALA A 392 -13.34 -6.21 30.21
C ALA A 392 -12.15 -5.44 29.62
N LEU A 393 -10.93 -5.96 29.77
CA LEU A 393 -9.73 -5.39 29.13
C LEU A 393 -9.80 -5.46 27.59
N ALA A 394 -10.17 -6.60 27.02
CA ALA A 394 -10.34 -6.75 25.57
C ALA A 394 -11.52 -5.94 25.01
N LEU A 395 -12.61 -5.77 25.76
CA LEU A 395 -13.72 -4.88 25.42
C LEU A 395 -13.36 -3.39 25.53
N ARG A 396 -12.36 -3.03 26.34
CA ARG A 396 -11.80 -1.67 26.38
C ARG A 396 -10.91 -1.40 25.17
N HIS A 397 -9.99 -2.30 24.83
CA HIS A 397 -8.99 -2.11 23.77
C HIS A 397 -8.77 -3.34 22.90
N VAL A 398 -8.82 -3.17 21.58
CA VAL A 398 -8.68 -4.26 20.59
C VAL A 398 -7.36 -5.03 20.70
N VAL A 399 -6.27 -4.37 21.13
CA VAL A 399 -4.94 -4.96 21.33
C VAL A 399 -4.96 -6.10 22.37
N LEU A 400 -5.96 -6.14 23.25
CA LEU A 400 -6.09 -7.11 24.33
C LEU A 400 -6.92 -8.36 23.97
N ILE A 401 -7.55 -8.38 22.78
CA ILE A 401 -8.25 -9.54 22.21
C ILE A 401 -7.39 -10.83 22.21
N PRO A 402 -6.12 -10.86 21.74
CA PRO A 402 -5.32 -12.09 21.76
C PRO A 402 -5.05 -12.63 23.17
N PHE A 403 -4.83 -11.75 24.16
CA PHE A 403 -4.65 -12.18 25.56
C PHE A 403 -5.94 -12.75 26.16
N PHE A 404 -7.09 -12.14 25.86
CA PHE A 404 -8.39 -12.71 26.25
C PHE A 404 -8.63 -14.07 25.61
N ALA A 405 -8.35 -14.23 24.31
CA ALA A 405 -8.46 -15.50 23.60
C ALA A 405 -7.61 -16.59 24.29
N ILE A 406 -6.34 -16.29 24.59
CA ILE A 406 -5.40 -17.18 25.29
C ILE A 406 -5.94 -17.63 26.66
N VAL A 407 -6.63 -16.76 27.41
CA VAL A 407 -7.24 -17.09 28.71
C VAL A 407 -8.55 -17.88 28.59
N VAL A 408 -9.42 -17.52 27.65
CA VAL A 408 -10.77 -18.12 27.56
C VAL A 408 -10.81 -19.46 26.82
N ILE A 409 -9.91 -19.72 25.87
CA ILE A 409 -9.80 -21.00 25.15
C ILE A 409 -9.67 -22.19 26.11
N PRO A 410 -8.69 -22.25 27.05
CA PRO A 410 -8.54 -23.38 27.95
C PRO A 410 -9.73 -23.54 28.90
N ILE A 411 -10.28 -22.44 29.41
CA ILE A 411 -11.47 -22.44 30.26
C ILE A 411 -12.66 -23.08 29.52
N THR A 412 -12.94 -22.60 28.31
CA THR A 412 -14.07 -23.04 27.47
C THR A 412 -13.91 -24.49 27.03
N ALA A 413 -12.73 -24.88 26.54
CA ALA A 413 -12.46 -26.23 26.09
C ALA A 413 -12.55 -27.28 27.22
N ALA A 414 -12.08 -26.92 28.43
CA ALA A 414 -12.19 -27.77 29.61
C ALA A 414 -13.64 -27.95 30.08
N HIS A 415 -14.45 -26.87 30.10
CA HIS A 415 -15.88 -26.96 30.44
C HIS A 415 -16.68 -27.76 29.41
N LEU A 416 -16.42 -27.58 28.11
CA LEU A 416 -17.03 -28.41 27.07
C LEU A 416 -16.67 -29.89 27.25
N ASN A 417 -15.40 -30.22 27.53
CA ASN A 417 -14.99 -31.59 27.84
C ASN A 417 -15.69 -32.15 29.10
N ALA A 418 -15.88 -31.34 30.15
CA ALA A 418 -16.58 -31.75 31.37
C ALA A 418 -18.11 -31.92 31.20
N LEU A 419 -18.69 -31.34 30.14
CA LEU A 419 -20.06 -31.62 29.70
C LEU A 419 -20.11 -32.92 28.87
N PHE A 420 -19.23 -33.08 27.87
CA PHE A 420 -19.17 -34.29 27.04
C PHE A 420 -18.80 -35.55 27.84
N ALA A 421 -17.97 -35.46 28.88
CA ALA A 421 -17.64 -36.60 29.75
C ALA A 421 -18.86 -37.23 30.45
N ARG A 422 -20.01 -36.54 30.48
CA ARG A 422 -21.27 -37.05 31.03
C ARG A 422 -22.07 -37.88 30.03
N THR A 423 -21.77 -37.80 28.72
CA THR A 423 -22.49 -38.56 27.70
C THR A 423 -21.96 -39.99 27.65
N ARG A 424 -22.80 -40.94 28.08
CA ARG A 424 -22.53 -42.38 27.92
C ARG A 424 -23.13 -42.85 26.60
N LEU A 425 -22.33 -43.51 25.77
CA LEU A 425 -22.81 -44.14 24.54
C LEU A 425 -23.70 -45.34 24.90
N GLY A 426 -24.89 -45.41 24.30
CA GLY A 426 -25.76 -46.58 24.39
C GLY A 426 -25.36 -47.65 23.36
N PRO A 427 -26.18 -48.68 23.17
CA PRO A 427 -25.99 -49.64 22.08
C PRO A 427 -26.21 -48.95 20.72
N TRP A 428 -25.60 -49.48 19.65
CA TRP A 428 -25.75 -48.93 18.28
C TRP A 428 -27.19 -48.97 17.74
N SER A 429 -28.13 -49.67 18.39
CA SER A 429 -29.57 -49.59 18.08
C SER A 429 -30.22 -48.26 18.51
N ASN A 430 -29.63 -47.52 19.45
CA ASN A 430 -30.20 -46.29 19.98
C ASN A 430 -29.98 -45.10 18.99
N PRO A 431 -31.04 -44.42 18.52
CA PRO A 431 -30.91 -43.31 17.58
C PRO A 431 -30.08 -42.14 18.13
N ASN A 432 -30.18 -41.84 19.43
CA ASN A 432 -29.41 -40.76 20.05
C ASN A 432 -27.91 -41.07 20.08
N THR A 433 -27.54 -42.35 20.20
CA THR A 433 -26.14 -42.79 20.12
C THR A 433 -25.61 -42.69 18.69
N ARG A 434 -26.42 -43.04 17.68
CA ARG A 434 -26.07 -42.83 16.27
C ARG A 434 -25.87 -41.35 15.96
N ILE A 435 -26.84 -40.50 16.33
CA ILE A 435 -26.79 -39.05 16.11
C ILE A 435 -25.55 -38.43 16.77
N LEU A 436 -25.25 -38.79 18.03
CA LEU A 436 -24.05 -38.28 18.70
C LEU A 436 -22.76 -38.71 17.96
N LEU A 437 -22.63 -39.97 17.58
CA LEU A 437 -21.45 -40.47 16.87
C LEU A 437 -21.30 -39.88 15.47
N THR A 438 -22.39 -39.74 14.70
CA THR A 438 -22.34 -39.12 13.37
C THR A 438 -22.09 -37.62 13.44
N SER A 439 -22.67 -36.89 14.40
CA SER A 439 -22.34 -35.48 14.64
C SER A 439 -20.87 -35.31 15.07
N CYS A 440 -20.34 -36.17 15.95
CA CYS A 440 -18.94 -36.13 16.37
C CYS A 440 -17.94 -36.52 15.26
N ALA A 441 -18.35 -37.35 14.29
CA ALA A 441 -17.57 -37.65 13.09
C ALA A 441 -17.64 -36.50 12.06
N MET A 442 -18.84 -35.98 11.80
CA MET A 442 -19.08 -34.86 10.89
C MET A 442 -18.35 -33.59 11.34
N LEU A 443 -18.38 -33.27 12.64
CA LEU A 443 -17.65 -32.11 13.18
C LEU A 443 -16.13 -32.25 13.00
N ARG A 444 -15.58 -33.46 13.04
CA ARG A 444 -14.15 -33.72 12.73
C ARG A 444 -13.84 -33.52 11.27
N VAL A 445 -14.66 -34.06 10.35
CA VAL A 445 -14.51 -33.84 8.90
C VAL A 445 -14.60 -32.36 8.56
N LEU A 446 -15.59 -31.64 9.11
CA LEU A 446 -15.72 -30.19 8.96
C LEU A 446 -14.52 -29.42 9.55
N SER A 447 -13.96 -29.88 10.67
CA SER A 447 -12.75 -29.26 11.27
C SER A 447 -11.50 -29.48 10.40
N VAL A 448 -11.32 -30.66 9.80
CA VAL A 448 -10.25 -30.92 8.82
C VAL A 448 -10.40 -29.97 7.62
N ILE A 449 -11.59 -29.90 7.03
CA ILE A 449 -11.86 -29.04 5.86
C ILE A 449 -11.63 -27.56 6.22
N ALA A 450 -12.15 -27.10 7.35
CA ALA A 450 -12.02 -25.70 7.79
C ALA A 450 -10.56 -25.30 8.05
N VAL A 451 -9.77 -26.15 8.72
CA VAL A 451 -8.37 -25.81 9.01
C VAL A 451 -7.47 -25.97 7.77
N LEU A 452 -7.76 -26.91 6.86
CA LEU A 452 -7.11 -26.94 5.54
C LEU A 452 -7.42 -25.68 4.72
N ALA A 453 -8.67 -25.20 4.75
CA ALA A 453 -9.05 -23.94 4.14
C ALA A 453 -8.34 -22.74 4.81
N MET A 454 -8.13 -22.76 6.14
CA MET A 454 -7.32 -21.75 6.83
C MET A 454 -5.85 -21.79 6.39
N VAL A 455 -5.24 -22.97 6.26
CA VAL A 455 -3.86 -23.13 5.79
C VAL A 455 -3.70 -22.59 4.36
N ALA A 456 -4.65 -22.87 3.47
CA ALA A 456 -4.66 -22.29 2.12
C ALA A 456 -4.87 -20.77 2.15
N ALA A 457 -5.81 -20.26 2.94
CA ALA A 457 -6.07 -18.83 3.10
C ALA A 457 -4.91 -18.05 3.76
N ALA A 458 -4.03 -18.73 4.50
CA ALA A 458 -2.86 -18.11 5.12
C ALA A 458 -1.85 -17.61 4.07
N TYR A 459 -1.60 -18.39 3.02
CA TYR A 459 -0.58 -18.08 2.01
C TYR A 459 -0.76 -16.70 1.34
N PRO A 460 -1.93 -16.33 0.77
CA PRO A 460 -2.19 -15.01 0.21
C PRO A 460 -2.56 -13.95 1.28
N GLY A 461 -2.51 -14.29 2.57
CA GLY A 461 -2.81 -13.37 3.67
C GLY A 461 -4.31 -13.11 3.91
N TRP A 462 -5.20 -13.99 3.45
CA TRP A 462 -6.66 -13.87 3.64
C TRP A 462 -7.13 -14.25 5.07
N LEU A 463 -6.23 -14.73 5.92
CA LEU A 463 -6.45 -14.81 7.38
C LEU A 463 -6.32 -13.46 8.09
N HIS A 464 -5.99 -12.37 7.37
CA HIS A 464 -5.91 -11.01 7.91
C HIS A 464 -7.02 -10.13 7.36
N PRO A 465 -7.40 -9.03 8.05
CA PRO A 465 -8.36 -8.06 7.53
C PRO A 465 -7.91 -7.50 6.18
N ILE A 466 -8.86 -7.05 5.35
CA ILE A 466 -8.56 -6.54 4.01
C ILE A 466 -7.96 -5.15 4.15
N LEU A 467 -6.70 -4.97 3.72
CA LEU A 467 -6.04 -3.67 3.73
C LEU A 467 -6.43 -2.84 2.49
N GLY A 468 -6.34 -1.51 2.62
CA GLY A 468 -6.80 -0.57 1.58
C GLY A 468 -6.02 -0.60 0.26
N GLU A 469 -4.77 -1.09 0.29
CA GLU A 469 -3.96 -1.39 -0.90
C GLU A 469 -3.50 -2.86 -0.83
N PRO A 470 -3.86 -3.73 -1.80
CA PRO A 470 -3.56 -5.17 -1.75
C PRO A 470 -2.07 -5.52 -1.63
N ALA A 471 -1.17 -4.63 -2.06
CA ALA A 471 0.28 -4.84 -1.96
C ALA A 471 0.79 -4.94 -0.51
N TYR A 472 0.06 -4.34 0.44
CA TYR A 472 0.41 -4.40 1.85
C TYR A 472 -0.18 -5.62 2.59
N GLN A 473 -1.04 -6.43 1.95
CA GLN A 473 -1.68 -7.59 2.58
C GLN A 473 -0.63 -8.55 3.17
N ASN A 474 -0.91 -9.08 4.35
CA ASN A 474 -0.03 -9.95 5.14
C ASN A 474 0.08 -11.37 4.54
N ARG A 475 0.56 -11.50 3.30
CA ARG A 475 0.88 -12.79 2.66
C ARG A 475 2.07 -13.46 3.36
N VAL A 476 2.23 -14.76 3.14
CA VAL A 476 3.41 -15.51 3.61
C VAL A 476 4.65 -15.07 2.82
N GLU A 477 5.55 -14.35 3.50
CA GLU A 477 6.79 -13.80 2.97
C GLU A 477 7.73 -13.41 4.14
N TRP A 478 9.01 -13.76 4.07
CA TRP A 478 9.95 -13.65 5.20
C TRP A 478 11.04 -12.59 4.96
N ALA A 479 10.77 -11.34 5.32
CA ALA A 479 11.76 -10.26 5.39
C ALA A 479 11.28 -9.11 6.30
N ALA A 480 12.16 -8.17 6.59
CA ALA A 480 11.88 -6.86 7.17
C ALA A 480 12.00 -5.77 6.09
N GLU A 481 10.88 -5.13 5.72
CA GLU A 481 10.80 -4.13 4.65
C GLU A 481 10.45 -2.76 5.27
N PRO A 482 11.41 -1.80 5.35
CA PRO A 482 11.11 -0.45 5.83
C PRO A 482 10.21 0.28 4.84
N ASP A 483 9.44 1.28 5.30
CA ASP A 483 8.79 2.18 4.32
C ASP A 483 9.90 2.92 3.56
N PRO A 484 9.96 2.80 2.22
CA PRO A 484 11.12 3.28 1.47
C PRO A 484 11.15 4.81 1.41
N GLY A 485 10.01 5.50 1.60
CA GLY A 485 9.94 6.95 1.71
C GLY A 485 10.38 7.45 3.09
N LEU A 486 9.97 6.79 4.17
CA LEU A 486 10.47 7.11 5.53
C LEU A 486 11.98 6.83 5.66
N LYS A 487 12.45 5.72 5.07
CA LYS A 487 13.88 5.42 4.95
C LYS A 487 14.62 6.50 4.15
N ARG A 488 14.10 6.90 2.98
CA ARG A 488 14.65 8.01 2.16
C ARG A 488 14.73 9.30 2.98
N THR A 489 13.65 9.66 3.68
CA THR A 489 13.57 10.85 4.57
C THR A 489 14.67 10.82 5.64
N ALA A 490 14.77 9.72 6.40
CA ALA A 490 15.78 9.56 7.45
C ALA A 490 17.21 9.59 6.87
N GLN A 491 17.45 8.96 5.72
CA GLN A 491 18.75 9.02 5.04
C GLN A 491 19.10 10.43 4.55
N THR A 492 18.12 11.24 4.13
CA THR A 492 18.34 12.67 3.79
C THR A 492 18.76 13.48 5.02
N LEU A 493 18.07 13.32 6.16
CA LEU A 493 18.46 13.96 7.43
C LEU A 493 19.86 13.52 7.87
N ALA A 494 20.15 12.22 7.82
CA ALA A 494 21.48 11.68 8.13
C ALA A 494 22.59 12.26 7.24
N ALA A 495 22.33 12.41 5.94
CA ALA A 495 23.28 13.01 5.00
C ALA A 495 23.54 14.50 5.29
N TRP A 496 22.52 15.27 5.70
CA TRP A 496 22.69 16.66 6.11
C TRP A 496 23.48 16.80 7.42
N ARG A 497 23.25 15.93 8.41
CA ARG A 497 24.08 15.86 9.64
C ARG A 497 25.53 15.50 9.29
N ALA A 498 25.74 14.42 8.54
CA ALA A 498 27.07 13.90 8.21
C ALA A 498 27.92 14.85 7.32
N SER A 499 27.29 15.70 6.52
CA SER A 499 27.96 16.74 5.73
C SER A 499 28.16 18.07 6.47
N GLY A 500 27.72 18.17 7.73
CA GLY A 500 27.73 19.42 8.50
C GLY A 500 26.73 20.49 8.01
N ALA A 501 25.93 20.19 6.99
CA ALA A 501 24.91 21.10 6.45
C ALA A 501 23.75 21.34 7.44
N LEU A 502 23.53 20.41 8.38
CA LEU A 502 22.59 20.56 9.49
C LEU A 502 23.35 20.44 10.83
N PRO A 503 23.73 21.57 11.48
CA PRO A 503 24.53 21.55 12.71
C PRO A 503 23.84 20.84 13.87
N GLU A 504 24.60 20.14 14.73
CA GLU A 504 24.06 19.30 15.82
C GLU A 504 23.16 20.03 16.82
N SER A 505 23.34 21.35 17.01
CA SER A 505 22.47 22.16 17.87
C SER A 505 21.01 22.23 17.38
N VAL A 506 20.80 22.20 16.07
CA VAL A 506 19.52 22.45 15.40
C VAL A 506 18.57 21.27 15.58
N ARG A 507 17.32 21.54 15.97
CA ARG A 507 16.34 20.53 16.40
C ARG A 507 15.12 20.43 15.48
N GLY A 508 14.69 19.19 15.23
CA GLY A 508 13.57 18.88 14.35
C GLY A 508 12.29 18.46 15.09
N PHE A 509 11.19 19.16 14.84
CA PHE A 509 9.86 18.67 15.20
C PHE A 509 9.47 17.57 14.21
N HIS A 510 9.36 16.33 14.69
CA HIS A 510 9.02 15.17 13.86
C HIS A 510 7.53 14.86 14.01
N ALA A 511 6.71 15.23 13.02
CA ALA A 511 5.26 15.11 13.10
C ALA A 511 4.71 13.70 12.74
N SER A 512 5.56 12.67 12.75
CA SER A 512 5.20 11.27 12.51
C SER A 512 6.00 10.35 13.41
N ILE A 513 5.32 9.45 14.13
CA ILE A 513 5.94 8.47 15.05
C ILE A 513 6.65 7.39 14.23
N ASP A 514 6.01 6.97 13.13
CA ASP A 514 6.63 6.08 12.14
C ASP A 514 7.99 6.60 11.65
N LEU A 515 8.13 7.92 11.37
CA LEU A 515 9.42 8.51 10.97
C LEU A 515 10.44 8.51 12.12
N GLY A 516 10.03 8.84 13.34
CA GLY A 516 10.90 8.83 14.52
C GLY A 516 11.57 7.46 14.73
N ASN A 517 10.77 6.38 14.60
CA ASN A 517 11.26 5.00 14.66
C ASN A 517 12.27 4.67 13.55
N HIS A 518 12.08 5.20 12.33
CA HIS A 518 13.05 5.00 11.23
C HIS A 518 14.34 5.79 11.46
N CYS A 519 14.28 6.99 12.05
CA CYS A 519 15.48 7.79 12.35
C CYS A 519 16.40 7.10 13.36
N ALA A 520 15.86 6.46 14.41
CA ALA A 520 16.65 5.70 15.38
C ALA A 520 17.58 4.65 14.72
N TRP A 521 17.12 4.01 13.63
CA TRP A 521 17.91 3.03 12.88
C TRP A 521 18.79 3.64 11.78
N PHE A 522 18.18 4.40 10.86
CA PHE A 522 18.80 4.89 9.62
C PHE A 522 19.52 6.25 9.77
N ALA A 523 19.28 6.98 10.86
CA ALA A 523 19.82 8.32 11.13
C ALA A 523 20.14 8.52 12.64
N PRO A 524 20.96 7.67 13.29
CA PRO A 524 21.09 7.66 14.76
C PRO A 524 21.65 8.95 15.40
N ALA A 525 22.26 9.84 14.60
CA ALA A 525 22.65 11.19 15.01
C ALA A 525 21.45 12.17 15.08
N GLU A 526 20.40 11.95 14.30
CA GLU A 526 19.18 12.75 14.30
C GLU A 526 18.37 12.46 15.57
N LYS A 527 18.29 13.46 16.47
CA LYS A 527 17.49 13.35 17.69
C LYS A 527 16.08 13.86 17.43
N VAL A 528 15.10 13.00 17.71
CA VAL A 528 13.71 13.21 17.31
C VAL A 528 12.89 13.93 18.40
N PHE A 529 11.73 14.47 18.03
CA PHE A 529 10.81 15.08 18.99
C PHE A 529 10.08 14.02 19.84
N ILE A 530 9.54 12.99 19.19
CA ILE A 530 9.00 11.77 19.81
C ILE A 530 9.23 10.56 18.90
N ASP A 531 9.13 9.36 19.48
CA ASP A 531 9.08 8.06 18.76
C ASP A 531 8.02 7.11 19.38
N GLY A 532 8.05 5.83 19.00
CA GLY A 532 7.08 4.80 19.39
C GLY A 532 7.01 4.45 20.89
N ARG A 533 7.83 5.07 21.75
CA ARG A 533 7.78 4.88 23.23
C ARG A 533 6.62 5.68 23.85
N TYR A 534 5.37 5.29 23.55
CA TYR A 534 4.16 6.03 23.92
C TYR A 534 4.10 6.47 25.41
N THR A 535 4.30 5.55 26.37
CA THR A 535 4.25 5.91 27.81
C THR A 535 5.35 6.90 28.25
N PHE A 536 6.49 6.91 27.56
CA PHE A 536 7.60 7.84 27.82
C PHE A 536 7.29 9.24 27.24
N HIS A 537 6.77 9.32 26.02
CA HIS A 537 6.42 10.59 25.35
C HIS A 537 5.08 11.20 25.77
N ARG A 538 4.51 10.78 26.90
CA ARG A 538 3.19 11.23 27.37
C ARG A 538 3.07 12.74 27.61
N ALA A 539 4.18 13.42 27.90
CA ALA A 539 4.25 14.87 28.13
C ALA A 539 4.40 15.70 26.83
N GLU A 540 4.65 15.03 25.70
CA GLU A 540 4.81 15.64 24.37
C GLU A 540 3.55 15.50 23.51
N PHE A 541 2.64 14.57 23.85
CA PHE A 541 1.47 14.30 23.01
C PHE A 541 0.50 15.47 22.80
N PRO A 542 0.21 16.36 23.77
CA PRO A 542 -0.65 17.52 23.52
C PRO A 542 -0.09 18.39 22.37
N ASP A 543 1.16 18.82 22.49
CA ASP A 543 1.88 19.60 21.49
C ASP A 543 1.99 18.87 20.13
N PHE A 544 2.25 17.56 20.15
CA PHE A 544 2.28 16.71 18.95
C PHE A 544 0.93 16.65 18.23
N LEU A 545 -0.16 16.50 18.99
CA LEU A 545 -1.53 16.49 18.47
C LEU A 545 -1.90 17.87 17.93
N ASP A 546 -1.54 18.96 18.61
CA ASP A 546 -1.82 20.32 18.15
C ASP A 546 -1.12 20.65 16.83
N VAL A 547 0.17 20.32 16.69
CA VAL A 547 0.88 20.43 15.39
C VAL A 547 0.18 19.58 14.30
N ARG A 548 -0.29 18.38 14.65
CA ARG A 548 -0.90 17.46 13.68
C ARG A 548 -2.32 17.82 13.25
N LYS A 549 -3.14 18.41 14.13
CA LYS A 549 -4.46 18.96 13.77
C LYS A 549 -4.36 19.94 12.58
N VAL A 550 -3.28 20.73 12.52
CA VAL A 550 -3.04 21.69 11.44
C VAL A 550 -2.33 21.07 10.24
N ILE A 551 -1.53 20.02 10.42
CA ILE A 551 -1.01 19.23 9.28
C ILE A 551 -2.16 18.49 8.56
N ALA A 552 -3.24 18.15 9.26
CA ALA A 552 -4.38 17.40 8.75
C ALA A 552 -5.48 18.24 8.04
N LEU A 553 -5.24 19.55 7.79
CA LEU A 553 -6.22 20.59 7.39
C LEU A 553 -7.22 20.28 6.26
N ARG A 554 -7.00 19.25 5.43
CA ARG A 554 -7.87 18.93 4.28
C ARG A 554 -9.22 18.29 4.69
N ILE A 555 -9.28 17.67 5.87
CA ILE A 555 -10.51 17.02 6.40
C ILE A 555 -11.38 18.02 7.16
N THR A 556 -10.79 19.08 7.71
CA THR A 556 -11.47 20.09 8.54
C THR A 556 -12.25 21.10 7.69
N PRO A 557 -13.55 21.32 7.96
CA PRO A 557 -14.36 22.37 7.32
C PRO A 557 -13.70 23.75 7.40
N PRO A 558 -13.81 24.61 6.37
CA PRO A 558 -13.08 25.89 6.33
C PRO A 558 -13.25 26.78 7.57
N GLU A 559 -14.44 26.75 8.17
CA GLU A 559 -14.84 27.56 9.33
C GLU A 559 -14.23 27.09 10.66
N THR A 560 -13.73 25.84 10.73
CA THR A 560 -13.12 25.25 11.94
C THR A 560 -11.63 24.92 11.77
N ARG A 561 -10.99 25.46 10.72
CA ARG A 561 -9.56 25.24 10.47
C ARG A 561 -8.70 25.96 11.52
N PRO A 562 -7.80 25.25 12.23
CA PRO A 562 -6.85 25.89 13.14
C PRO A 562 -5.86 26.76 12.36
N ASP A 563 -5.42 27.86 12.98
CA ASP A 563 -4.48 28.82 12.40
C ASP A 563 -3.09 28.17 12.19
N PRO A 564 -2.52 28.18 10.97
CA PRO A 564 -1.13 27.79 10.71
C PRO A 564 -0.09 28.45 11.64
N ALA A 565 -0.33 29.67 12.12
CA ALA A 565 0.58 30.34 13.05
C ALA A 565 0.68 29.63 14.41
N ALA A 566 -0.35 28.90 14.86
CA ALA A 566 -0.32 28.15 16.11
C ALA A 566 0.73 27.02 16.08
N VAL A 567 0.90 26.34 14.93
CA VAL A 567 1.95 25.32 14.71
C VAL A 567 3.33 25.92 14.99
N TRP A 568 3.58 27.11 14.45
CA TRP A 568 4.87 27.79 14.58
C TRP A 568 5.12 28.23 16.01
N GLY A 569 4.08 28.60 16.76
CA GLY A 569 4.13 28.83 18.21
C GLY A 569 4.55 27.58 18.98
N VAL A 570 3.93 26.43 18.73
CA VAL A 570 4.27 25.15 19.41
C VAL A 570 5.69 24.70 19.07
N CYS A 571 6.07 24.72 17.79
CA CYS A 571 7.44 24.41 17.36
C CYS A 571 8.48 25.35 18.02
N ALA A 572 8.17 26.65 18.13
CA ALA A 572 9.06 27.60 18.80
C ALA A 572 9.16 27.36 20.31
N ALA A 573 8.03 27.08 20.99
CA ALA A 573 8.00 26.79 22.42
C ALA A 573 8.78 25.53 22.80
N ARG A 574 8.79 24.50 21.94
CA ARG A 574 9.61 23.28 22.10
C ARG A 574 11.03 23.39 21.52
N GLY A 575 11.45 24.58 21.08
CA GLY A 575 12.81 24.84 20.59
C GLY A 575 13.17 24.06 19.32
N ALA A 576 12.22 23.88 18.40
CA ALA A 576 12.45 23.26 17.09
C ALA A 576 12.63 24.32 15.99
N ASP A 577 13.68 24.17 15.19
CA ASP A 577 14.03 25.09 14.10
C ASP A 577 13.48 24.63 12.74
N TYR A 578 13.28 23.31 12.58
CA TYR A 578 12.62 22.71 11.42
C TYR A 578 11.48 21.75 11.83
N LEU A 579 10.53 21.55 10.91
CA LEU A 579 9.40 20.64 11.00
C LEU A 579 9.52 19.61 9.87
N VAL A 580 9.41 18.33 10.22
CA VAL A 580 9.34 17.22 9.26
C VAL A 580 7.94 16.61 9.31
N ALA A 581 7.22 16.71 8.21
CA ALA A 581 5.91 16.07 8.02
C ALA A 581 6.05 14.94 7.01
N ALA A 582 5.63 13.72 7.39
CA ALA A 582 5.80 12.53 6.57
C ALA A 582 4.58 11.61 6.60
N LYS A 583 4.42 10.79 5.56
CA LYS A 583 3.35 9.78 5.39
C LYS A 583 1.92 10.33 5.39
N ALA A 584 1.76 11.60 5.03
CA ALA A 584 0.48 12.31 4.95
C ALA A 584 0.12 12.74 3.52
N VAL A 585 0.34 11.87 2.52
CA VAL A 585 0.31 12.20 1.07
C VAL A 585 -0.98 12.94 0.66
N GLU A 586 -2.14 12.52 1.17
CA GLU A 586 -3.45 13.15 0.89
C GLU A 586 -3.59 14.58 1.47
N GLN A 587 -2.64 15.06 2.25
CA GLN A 587 -2.70 16.31 3.03
C GLN A 587 -1.51 17.26 2.77
N LEU A 588 -0.36 16.76 2.30
CA LEU A 588 0.84 17.57 2.03
C LEU A 588 0.56 18.69 1.00
N ASP A 589 -0.36 18.50 0.05
CA ASP A 589 -0.82 19.54 -0.89
C ASP A 589 -1.16 20.88 -0.22
N VAL A 590 -1.83 20.81 0.94
CA VAL A 590 -2.33 21.99 1.66
C VAL A 590 -1.18 22.74 2.35
N ILE A 591 -0.16 22.00 2.81
CA ILE A 591 1.04 22.57 3.42
C ILE A 591 1.96 23.13 2.33
N ALA A 592 2.14 22.42 1.22
CA ALA A 592 2.86 22.94 0.06
C ALA A 592 2.23 24.23 -0.47
N PHE A 593 0.89 24.34 -0.44
CA PHE A 593 0.18 25.58 -0.75
C PHE A 593 0.41 26.68 0.29
N SER A 594 0.22 26.40 1.59
CA SER A 594 0.38 27.42 2.65
C SER A 594 1.82 27.94 2.76
N VAL A 595 2.82 27.11 2.48
CA VAL A 595 4.24 27.49 2.47
C VAL A 595 4.57 28.52 1.39
N THR A 596 3.80 28.58 0.31
CA THR A 596 3.94 29.62 -0.73
C THR A 596 3.26 30.96 -0.38
N GLY A 597 2.61 31.09 0.79
CA GLY A 597 1.96 32.33 1.22
C GLY A 597 2.95 33.46 1.51
N ASP A 598 2.62 34.70 1.12
CA ASP A 598 3.53 35.86 1.14
C ASP A 598 4.01 36.30 2.54
N ASN A 599 3.42 35.76 3.63
CA ASN A 599 3.76 36.05 5.03
C ASN A 599 4.36 34.85 5.81
N ASN A 600 4.73 33.75 5.14
CA ASN A 600 5.23 32.55 5.82
C ASN A 600 6.74 32.66 6.16
N PRO A 601 7.18 32.54 7.43
CA PRO A 601 8.60 32.59 7.81
C PRO A 601 9.36 31.26 7.61
N TRP A 602 8.71 30.20 7.11
CA TRP A 602 9.31 28.87 6.92
C TRP A 602 9.68 28.59 5.45
N VAL A 603 10.94 28.24 5.21
CA VAL A 603 11.51 27.86 3.92
C VAL A 603 11.41 26.35 3.72
N LEU A 604 11.00 25.91 2.53
CA LEU A 604 11.01 24.51 2.12
C LEU A 604 12.46 24.04 1.86
N TRP A 605 12.91 23.01 2.58
CA TRP A 605 14.23 22.39 2.41
C TRP A 605 14.19 21.09 1.60
N HIS A 606 13.20 20.24 1.86
CA HIS A 606 13.03 18.97 1.15
C HIS A 606 11.58 18.72 0.79
N LEU A 607 11.38 18.08 -0.36
CA LEU A 607 10.09 17.69 -0.90
C LEU A 607 10.27 16.39 -1.72
N ASP A 608 9.80 15.29 -1.16
CA ASP A 608 9.60 14.01 -1.87
C ASP A 608 8.20 13.48 -1.61
N GLY A 609 7.74 12.51 -2.39
CA GLY A 609 6.35 12.07 -2.42
C GLY A 609 5.74 11.67 -1.08
N ARG A 610 6.55 11.32 -0.08
CA ARG A 610 6.09 10.93 1.25
C ARG A 610 6.54 11.88 2.36
N SER A 611 7.31 12.93 2.08
CA SER A 611 7.83 13.84 3.10
C SER A 611 8.05 15.28 2.62
N LEU A 612 7.87 16.23 3.55
CA LEU A 612 8.41 17.57 3.41
C LEU A 612 9.16 18.00 4.67
N VAL A 613 10.19 18.83 4.48
CA VAL A 613 10.93 19.49 5.56
C VAL A 613 10.84 20.99 5.38
N LEU A 614 10.36 21.68 6.41
CA LEU A 614 10.29 23.14 6.49
C LEU A 614 11.23 23.63 7.58
N ALA A 615 12.00 24.69 7.35
CA ALA A 615 12.86 25.32 8.37
C ALA A 615 12.63 26.82 8.42
N ARG A 616 12.73 27.42 9.61
CA ARG A 616 12.69 28.88 9.80
C ARG A 616 14.09 29.41 10.09
N GLY A 617 14.33 30.68 9.80
CA GLY A 617 15.54 31.36 10.28
C GLY A 617 15.52 31.47 11.80
N THR A 618 16.58 31.01 12.46
CA THR A 618 16.82 31.12 13.91
C THR A 618 18.29 31.48 14.14
N GLU A 619 18.68 31.83 15.36
CA GLU A 619 20.11 32.02 15.70
C GLU A 619 20.94 30.74 15.47
N GLN A 620 20.29 29.56 15.47
CA GLN A 620 20.90 28.25 15.26
C GLN A 620 20.95 27.84 13.79
N ILE A 621 20.12 28.43 12.93
CA ILE A 621 20.15 28.28 11.46
C ILE A 621 20.55 29.62 10.82
N PRO A 622 21.86 29.88 10.61
CA PRO A 622 22.33 31.02 9.84
C PRO A 622 21.66 31.10 8.47
N LEU A 623 21.44 32.32 7.96
CA LEU A 623 20.77 32.54 6.66
C LEU A 623 21.46 31.79 5.50
N THR A 624 22.77 31.61 5.56
CA THR A 624 23.56 30.81 4.61
C THR A 624 23.20 29.32 4.63
N VAL A 625 22.92 28.74 5.80
CA VAL A 625 22.44 27.35 5.95
C VAL A 625 20.99 27.25 5.49
N LEU A 626 20.14 28.22 5.88
CA LEU A 626 18.73 28.27 5.48
C LEU A 626 18.58 28.29 3.95
N GLN A 627 19.46 29.01 3.25
CA GLN A 627 19.51 29.09 1.79
C GLN A 627 20.20 27.89 1.12
N SER A 628 21.25 27.31 1.73
CA SER A 628 22.01 26.21 1.09
C SER A 628 21.21 24.90 1.01
N LEU A 629 20.32 24.66 1.98
CA LEU A 629 19.39 23.53 2.03
C LEU A 629 18.04 23.81 1.34
N GLN A 630 17.79 25.02 0.82
CA GLN A 630 16.51 25.36 0.20
C GLN A 630 16.18 24.46 -1.01
N PHE A 631 14.97 23.91 -1.03
CA PHE A 631 14.48 23.07 -2.13
C PHE A 631 14.39 23.88 -3.42
N ASN A 632 15.24 23.54 -4.38
CA ASN A 632 15.32 24.23 -5.67
C ASN A 632 14.97 23.25 -6.81
N PRO A 633 13.74 23.29 -7.35
CA PRO A 633 13.32 22.45 -8.47
C PRO A 633 14.24 22.53 -9.68
N ALA A 634 14.72 23.72 -10.07
CA ALA A 634 15.60 23.89 -11.21
C ALA A 634 16.95 23.18 -11.01
N ARG A 635 17.56 23.31 -9.83
CA ARG A 635 18.78 22.58 -9.49
C ARG A 635 18.56 21.07 -9.54
N ARG A 636 17.40 20.57 -9.11
CA ARG A 636 17.05 19.13 -9.14
C ARG A 636 16.70 18.63 -10.54
N ALA A 637 16.20 19.48 -11.44
CA ALA A 637 15.84 19.14 -12.81
C ALA A 637 17.04 19.13 -13.78
N PHE A 638 17.96 20.09 -13.63
CA PHE A 638 19.02 20.38 -14.62
C PHE A 638 20.44 20.07 -14.12
N ALA A 639 20.59 19.27 -13.04
CA ALA A 639 21.90 18.86 -12.55
C ALA A 639 22.67 18.04 -13.61
N PRO A 640 24.01 18.15 -13.70
CA PRO A 640 24.80 17.42 -14.70
C PRO A 640 24.86 15.90 -14.43
N ASP A 641 24.61 15.49 -13.19
CA ASP A 641 24.69 14.13 -12.63
C ASP A 641 23.31 13.43 -12.52
N GLN A 642 22.35 13.80 -13.38
CA GLN A 642 21.03 13.17 -13.38
C GLN A 642 21.09 11.69 -13.77
N GLU A 643 20.50 10.84 -12.92
CA GLU A 643 20.24 9.43 -13.24
C GLU A 643 19.31 9.34 -14.47
N PRO A 644 19.76 8.69 -15.57
CA PRO A 644 19.02 8.66 -16.82
C PRO A 644 17.70 7.91 -16.68
N LEU A 645 16.73 8.23 -17.53
CA LEU A 645 15.48 7.48 -17.54
C LEU A 645 15.71 6.01 -17.96
N PRO A 646 15.04 5.04 -17.33
CA PRO A 646 15.04 3.65 -17.79
C PRO A 646 14.49 3.59 -19.22
N ALA A 647 15.10 2.75 -20.06
CA ALA A 647 14.74 2.61 -21.47
C ALA A 647 13.23 2.39 -21.63
N GLY A 648 12.57 3.31 -22.34
CA GLY A 648 11.12 3.31 -22.45
C GLY A 648 10.61 2.07 -23.16
N LYS A 649 9.76 1.29 -22.48
CA LYS A 649 9.11 0.13 -23.08
C LYS A 649 7.61 0.35 -23.17
N VAL A 650 7.05 -0.11 -24.27
CA VAL A 650 5.60 -0.16 -24.46
C VAL A 650 5.10 -1.48 -23.91
N PHE A 651 4.50 -1.42 -22.73
CA PHE A 651 3.87 -2.54 -22.06
C PHE A 651 2.41 -2.63 -22.47
N SER A 652 1.94 -3.81 -22.86
CA SER A 652 0.51 -4.07 -23.08
C SER A 652 -0.27 -3.87 -21.77
N ALA A 653 -1.50 -3.38 -21.86
CA ALA A 653 -2.42 -3.37 -20.72
C ALA A 653 -2.70 -4.82 -20.24
N PRO A 654 -2.77 -5.06 -18.92
CA PRO A 654 -3.09 -6.37 -18.37
C PRO A 654 -4.54 -6.78 -18.70
N PRO A 655 -4.87 -8.09 -18.70
CA PRO A 655 -6.24 -8.55 -18.86
C PRO A 655 -7.15 -7.98 -17.75
N VAL A 656 -8.38 -7.63 -18.12
CA VAL A 656 -9.33 -6.86 -17.28
C VAL A 656 -9.67 -7.57 -15.97
N GLU A 657 -9.67 -8.90 -15.97
CA GLU A 657 -9.87 -9.72 -14.77
C GLU A 657 -8.73 -10.74 -14.65
N LYS A 658 -7.97 -10.67 -13.55
CA LYS A 658 -6.99 -11.69 -13.15
C LYS A 658 -7.71 -12.93 -12.60
N GLU A 659 -7.27 -14.12 -13.02
CA GLU A 659 -7.87 -15.37 -12.57
C GLU A 659 -7.70 -15.57 -11.04
N PHE A 660 -8.44 -16.54 -10.50
CA PHE A 660 -8.30 -16.90 -9.08
C PHE A 660 -6.87 -17.34 -8.74
N LEU A 661 -6.20 -18.08 -9.65
CA LEU A 661 -4.83 -18.54 -9.47
C LEU A 661 -3.83 -17.38 -9.47
N ASP A 662 -3.91 -16.46 -10.44
CA ASP A 662 -3.07 -15.26 -10.48
C ASP A 662 -3.19 -14.47 -9.17
N ARG A 663 -4.42 -14.26 -8.68
CA ARG A 663 -4.70 -13.52 -7.43
C ARG A 663 -4.30 -14.27 -6.15
N TYR A 664 -4.03 -15.57 -6.24
CA TYR A 664 -3.53 -16.38 -5.13
C TYR A 664 -1.98 -16.45 -5.13
N LEU A 665 -1.37 -16.46 -6.31
CA LEU A 665 0.08 -16.59 -6.49
C LEU A 665 0.80 -15.24 -6.51
N ASP A 666 0.39 -14.31 -7.38
CA ASP A 666 1.10 -13.04 -7.62
C ASP A 666 1.15 -12.14 -6.39
N ARG A 667 2.23 -11.36 -6.26
CA ARG A 667 2.28 -10.20 -5.35
C ARG A 667 1.78 -8.98 -6.11
N SER A 668 0.68 -8.37 -5.62
CA SER A 668 0.33 -7.00 -6.02
C SER A 668 1.50 -6.07 -5.72
N GLN A 669 2.00 -5.36 -6.72
CA GLN A 669 3.12 -4.43 -6.55
C GLN A 669 2.68 -3.18 -5.77
N PRO A 670 3.43 -2.73 -4.76
CA PRO A 670 3.12 -1.51 -4.03
C PRO A 670 3.26 -0.29 -4.94
N THR A 671 2.56 0.80 -4.60
CA THR A 671 2.66 2.08 -5.30
C THR A 671 4.13 2.54 -5.32
N PRO A 672 4.78 2.67 -6.51
CA PRO A 672 6.18 3.11 -6.61
C PRO A 672 6.38 4.51 -6.04
N LEU A 673 7.51 4.78 -5.39
CA LEU A 673 7.79 6.10 -4.81
C LEU A 673 7.74 7.24 -5.84
N ASP A 674 8.16 6.98 -7.08
CA ASP A 674 8.11 7.97 -8.16
C ASP A 674 6.67 8.38 -8.54
N VAL A 675 5.65 7.58 -8.20
CA VAL A 675 4.23 7.99 -8.30
C VAL A 675 3.94 9.07 -7.25
N ASP A 676 4.40 8.87 -6.02
CA ASP A 676 4.19 9.81 -4.92
C ASP A 676 4.98 11.11 -5.18
N ASP A 677 6.24 11.00 -5.66
CA ASP A 677 7.08 12.13 -6.06
C ASP A 677 6.38 12.95 -7.18
N ALA A 678 5.88 12.29 -8.22
CA ALA A 678 5.15 12.94 -9.31
C ALA A 678 3.86 13.63 -8.82
N GLN A 679 3.07 12.98 -7.94
CA GLN A 679 1.86 13.55 -7.38
C GLN A 679 2.13 14.83 -6.60
N LEU A 680 3.10 14.80 -5.68
CA LEU A 680 3.36 15.94 -4.79
C LEU A 680 4.00 17.11 -5.53
N TRP A 681 4.94 16.85 -6.45
CA TRP A 681 5.50 17.90 -7.30
C TRP A 681 4.47 18.46 -8.28
N SER A 682 3.50 17.67 -8.74
CA SER A 682 2.36 18.16 -9.53
C SER A 682 1.45 19.06 -8.70
N ALA A 683 1.11 18.69 -7.46
CA ALA A 683 0.31 19.52 -6.56
C ALA A 683 1.01 20.86 -6.25
N TYR A 684 2.33 20.83 -6.04
CA TYR A 684 3.16 22.02 -5.83
C TYR A 684 3.21 22.93 -7.08
N ALA A 685 3.33 22.35 -8.28
CA ALA A 685 3.28 23.10 -9.54
C ALA A 685 1.92 23.78 -9.76
N GLU A 686 0.80 23.07 -9.52
CA GLU A 686 -0.53 23.69 -9.54
C GLU A 686 -0.70 24.77 -8.46
N GLY A 687 -0.04 24.63 -7.31
CA GLY A 687 -0.03 25.63 -6.23
C GLY A 687 0.61 26.95 -6.66
N ILE A 688 1.85 26.88 -7.18
CA ILE A 688 2.57 28.02 -7.75
C ILE A 688 1.76 28.66 -8.88
N GLN A 689 1.22 27.84 -9.80
CA GLN A 689 0.42 28.33 -10.93
C GLN A 689 -0.84 29.06 -10.48
N ARG A 690 -1.58 28.53 -9.49
CA ARG A 690 -2.74 29.19 -8.90
C ARG A 690 -2.35 30.53 -8.28
N LYS A 691 -1.30 30.56 -7.44
CA LYS A 691 -0.81 31.80 -6.82
C LYS A 691 -0.44 32.88 -7.86
N ALA A 692 0.27 32.51 -8.93
CA ALA A 692 0.64 33.44 -10.00
C ALA A 692 -0.59 34.01 -10.74
N VAL A 693 -1.58 33.16 -11.02
CA VAL A 693 -2.86 33.60 -11.62
C VAL A 693 -3.65 34.49 -10.68
N ASP A 694 -3.75 34.15 -9.39
CA ASP A 694 -4.48 34.94 -8.39
C ASP A 694 -3.81 36.29 -8.15
N GLN A 695 -2.48 36.35 -8.07
CA GLN A 695 -1.74 37.62 -7.95
C GLN A 695 -1.92 38.50 -9.19
N PHE A 696 -1.96 37.92 -10.40
CA PHE A 696 -2.24 38.64 -11.65
C PHE A 696 -3.70 39.12 -11.73
N GLN A 697 -4.69 38.29 -11.40
CA GLN A 697 -6.08 38.73 -11.34
C GLN A 697 -6.25 39.87 -10.32
N ASN A 698 -5.62 39.77 -9.15
CA ASN A 698 -5.63 40.83 -8.15
C ASN A 698 -4.87 42.10 -8.59
N SER A 699 -3.87 42.03 -9.48
CA SER A 699 -3.26 43.23 -10.08
C SER A 699 -4.17 43.85 -11.15
N VAL A 700 -4.85 43.04 -11.96
CA VAL A 700 -5.88 43.47 -12.93
C VAL A 700 -7.08 44.14 -12.24
N TYR A 701 -7.65 43.56 -11.18
CA TYR A 701 -8.74 44.19 -10.43
C TYR A 701 -8.31 45.51 -9.78
N ARG A 702 -7.11 45.57 -9.17
CA ARG A 702 -6.56 46.82 -8.61
C ARG A 702 -6.28 47.87 -9.69
N TRP A 703 -5.88 47.45 -10.90
CA TRP A 703 -5.72 48.34 -12.05
C TRP A 703 -7.07 48.87 -12.56
N GLN A 704 -8.06 48.00 -12.79
CA GLN A 704 -9.43 48.40 -13.17
C GLN A 704 -10.04 49.40 -12.17
N PHE A 705 -9.90 49.13 -10.88
CA PHE A 705 -10.37 50.03 -9.81
C PHE A 705 -9.66 51.39 -9.83
N ARG A 706 -8.34 51.41 -10.11
CA ARG A 706 -7.57 52.65 -10.30
C ARG A 706 -7.95 53.40 -11.58
N VAL A 707 -8.28 52.72 -12.68
CA VAL A 707 -8.79 53.36 -13.92
C VAL A 707 -10.14 54.03 -13.66
N ILE A 708 -11.05 53.33 -12.96
CA ILE A 708 -12.37 53.86 -12.60
C ILE A 708 -12.24 55.08 -11.66
N LEU A 709 -11.35 55.04 -10.66
CA LEU A 709 -11.07 56.20 -9.80
C LEU A 709 -10.35 57.34 -10.56
N GLY A 710 -9.44 57.03 -11.47
CA GLY A 710 -8.75 58.02 -12.32
C GLY A 710 -9.71 58.79 -13.21
N ALA A 711 -10.76 58.14 -13.71
CA ALA A 711 -11.84 58.79 -14.46
C ALA A 711 -12.64 59.83 -13.65
N VAL A 712 -12.57 59.78 -12.30
CA VAL A 712 -13.17 60.78 -11.40
C VAL A 712 -12.15 61.85 -10.98
N ALA A 713 -10.86 61.51 -10.91
CA ALA A 713 -9.79 62.40 -10.43
C ALA A 713 -9.10 63.25 -11.53
N GLY A 714 -9.27 62.90 -12.81
CA GLY A 714 -8.76 63.65 -13.96
C GLY A 714 -7.52 63.02 -14.63
N PRO A 715 -7.13 63.48 -15.84
CA PRO A 715 -6.38 62.65 -16.80
C PRO A 715 -4.89 62.41 -16.52
N LEU A 716 -4.34 62.93 -15.42
CA LEU A 716 -2.89 63.04 -15.20
C LEU A 716 -2.23 61.80 -14.58
N VAL A 717 -2.99 60.75 -14.26
CA VAL A 717 -2.44 59.47 -13.76
C VAL A 717 -3.09 58.30 -14.48
N THR A 718 -2.49 57.87 -15.60
CA THR A 718 -2.79 56.57 -16.19
C THR A 718 -2.10 55.48 -15.35
N PRO A 719 -2.83 54.57 -14.68
CA PRO A 719 -2.19 53.50 -13.93
C PRO A 719 -1.51 52.52 -14.90
N ALA A 720 -0.24 52.22 -14.66
CA ALA A 720 0.53 51.28 -15.47
C ALA A 720 -0.20 49.94 -15.61
N THR A 721 -0.32 49.44 -16.84
CA THR A 721 -0.98 48.17 -17.14
C THR A 721 -0.25 47.01 -16.44
N PRO A 722 -0.96 46.13 -15.73
CA PRO A 722 -0.34 44.97 -15.08
C PRO A 722 0.18 44.01 -16.15
N GLU A 723 1.49 43.79 -16.17
CA GLU A 723 2.12 42.77 -16.99
C GLU A 723 1.82 41.36 -16.43
N PRO A 724 1.72 40.33 -17.29
CA PRO A 724 1.66 38.95 -16.82
C PRO A 724 2.96 38.60 -16.09
N PRO A 725 2.92 37.78 -15.02
CA PRO A 725 4.11 37.42 -14.26
C PRO A 725 5.14 36.73 -15.15
N GLN A 726 6.40 37.13 -15.03
CA GLN A 726 7.51 36.47 -15.75
C GLN A 726 7.63 35.02 -15.30
N ALA A 727 7.90 34.13 -16.24
CA ALA A 727 7.89 32.70 -15.99
C ALA A 727 9.06 32.27 -15.07
N GLU A 728 8.71 31.77 -13.88
CA GLU A 728 9.67 31.37 -12.84
C GLU A 728 10.50 30.14 -13.25
N ASP A 729 11.73 30.05 -12.73
CA ASP A 729 12.59 28.87 -12.82
C ASP A 729 11.82 27.57 -12.45
N ASN A 730 10.91 27.65 -11.47
CA ASN A 730 10.06 26.56 -11.02
C ASN A 730 9.08 26.05 -12.09
N GLN A 731 8.50 26.94 -12.90
CA GLN A 731 7.51 26.60 -13.92
C GLN A 731 8.13 25.82 -15.11
N PHE A 732 9.43 25.98 -15.36
CA PHE A 732 10.17 25.15 -16.33
C PHE A 732 10.69 23.84 -15.73
N ALA A 733 11.02 23.84 -14.43
CA ALA A 733 11.66 22.71 -13.76
C ALA A 733 10.68 21.64 -13.27
N LEU A 734 9.54 22.03 -12.69
CA LEU A 734 8.57 21.08 -12.14
C LEU A 734 7.95 20.15 -13.20
N PRO A 735 7.60 20.59 -14.42
CA PRO A 735 7.13 19.68 -15.47
C PRO A 735 8.16 18.63 -15.87
N VAL A 736 9.46 18.97 -15.87
CA VAL A 736 10.56 18.01 -16.13
C VAL A 736 10.62 16.96 -15.01
N LEU A 737 10.54 17.39 -13.75
CA LEU A 737 10.60 16.51 -12.59
C LEU A 737 9.40 15.54 -12.53
N VAL A 738 8.17 16.06 -12.69
CA VAL A 738 6.94 15.25 -12.69
C VAL A 738 6.94 14.27 -13.86
N LEU A 739 7.36 14.70 -15.06
CA LEU A 739 7.46 13.83 -16.24
C LEU A 739 8.47 12.70 -16.04
N ARG A 740 9.68 12.99 -15.51
CA ARG A 740 10.68 11.96 -15.22
C ARG A 740 10.18 10.96 -14.18
N ALA A 741 9.59 11.43 -13.07
CA ALA A 741 9.06 10.58 -12.02
C ALA A 741 7.90 9.69 -12.53
N ALA A 742 6.94 10.27 -13.25
CA ALA A 742 5.85 9.51 -13.86
C ALA A 742 6.35 8.44 -14.86
N ARG A 743 7.42 8.72 -15.64
CA ARG A 743 8.05 7.71 -16.51
C ARG A 743 8.77 6.60 -15.72
N ARG A 744 9.48 6.92 -14.63
CA ARG A 744 10.10 5.91 -13.73
C ARG A 744 9.05 5.03 -13.06
N ALA A 745 7.96 5.63 -12.58
CA ALA A 745 6.82 4.90 -12.01
C ALA A 745 6.23 3.88 -12.98
N ILE A 746 6.03 4.26 -14.25
CA ILE A 746 5.54 3.35 -15.30
C ILE A 746 6.55 2.24 -15.60
N ALA A 747 7.86 2.54 -15.61
CA ALA A 747 8.89 1.51 -15.81
C ALA A 747 8.97 0.52 -14.64
N ALA A 748 8.65 0.96 -13.41
CA ALA A 748 8.64 0.13 -12.21
C ALA A 748 7.35 -0.72 -12.05
N ALA A 749 6.18 -0.16 -12.39
CA ALA A 749 4.88 -0.82 -12.25
C ALA A 749 3.95 -0.50 -13.44
N PRO A 750 4.18 -1.09 -14.64
CA PRO A 750 3.47 -0.71 -15.87
C PRO A 750 1.99 -1.10 -15.91
N ASP A 751 1.53 -1.99 -15.03
CA ASP A 751 0.11 -2.33 -14.89
C ASP A 751 -0.68 -1.25 -14.13
N ARG A 752 0.00 -0.36 -13.40
CA ARG A 752 -0.63 0.60 -12.48
C ARG A 752 -1.00 1.91 -13.16
N HIS A 753 -2.21 2.39 -12.91
CA HIS A 753 -2.77 3.55 -13.62
C HIS A 753 -2.20 4.90 -13.15
N GLU A 754 -1.65 4.97 -11.94
CA GLU A 754 -1.26 6.21 -11.27
C GLU A 754 -0.14 6.94 -12.02
N GLY A 755 0.89 6.24 -12.48
CA GLY A 755 1.96 6.84 -13.28
C GLY A 755 1.45 7.46 -14.58
N TYR A 756 0.49 6.81 -15.25
CA TYR A 756 -0.17 7.38 -16.44
C TYR A 756 -1.04 8.60 -16.11
N ARG A 757 -1.72 8.61 -14.95
CA ARG A 757 -2.48 9.77 -14.47
C ARG A 757 -1.58 10.99 -14.28
N GLU A 758 -0.39 10.81 -13.72
CA GLU A 758 0.57 11.91 -13.52
C GLU A 758 1.26 12.32 -14.83
N LEU A 759 1.44 11.43 -15.83
CA LEU A 759 1.84 11.85 -17.19
C LEU A 759 0.82 12.82 -17.81
N ILE A 760 -0.49 12.55 -17.68
CA ILE A 760 -1.55 13.43 -18.22
C ILE A 760 -1.43 14.84 -17.62
N LYS A 761 -1.14 14.95 -16.30
CA LYS A 761 -0.89 16.23 -15.65
C LYS A 761 0.39 16.88 -16.16
N ALA A 762 1.50 16.15 -16.18
CA ALA A 762 2.81 16.64 -16.59
C ALA A 762 2.77 17.31 -17.98
N TYR A 763 2.14 16.67 -18.97
CA TYR A 763 2.02 17.23 -20.32
C TYR A 763 1.06 18.42 -20.44
N ARG A 764 0.13 18.60 -19.48
CA ARG A 764 -0.77 19.76 -19.42
C ARG A 764 -0.19 20.96 -18.67
N MET A 765 0.95 20.81 -18.00
CA MET A 765 1.60 21.93 -17.31
C MET A 765 2.13 22.96 -18.33
N GLN A 766 2.09 24.23 -17.95
CA GLN A 766 2.71 25.29 -18.73
C GLN A 766 4.22 24.99 -18.87
N PHE A 767 4.75 25.15 -20.08
CA PHE A 767 6.15 24.85 -20.43
C PHE A 767 6.60 23.37 -20.26
N ALA A 768 5.68 22.41 -20.24
CA ALA A 768 6.01 20.97 -20.29
C ALA A 768 6.95 20.64 -21.47
N PRO A 769 8.05 19.87 -21.26
CA PRO A 769 9.14 19.69 -22.24
C PRO A 769 8.76 18.74 -23.39
N VAL A 770 7.81 19.17 -24.22
CA VAL A 770 7.26 18.50 -25.40
C VAL A 770 6.97 19.55 -26.48
N MET A 771 6.78 19.14 -27.74
CA MET A 771 6.43 20.07 -28.82
C MET A 771 4.95 20.46 -28.83
N ASP A 772 4.73 21.78 -28.72
CA ASP A 772 3.43 22.46 -28.82
C ASP A 772 3.11 22.91 -30.26
N VAL A 773 3.89 22.45 -31.25
CA VAL A 773 3.79 22.81 -32.67
C VAL A 773 3.16 21.64 -33.46
N PRO A 774 2.28 21.87 -34.45
CA PRO A 774 1.82 20.81 -35.35
C PRO A 774 3.00 20.19 -36.11
N VAL A 775 3.14 18.87 -36.06
CA VAL A 775 4.33 18.17 -36.59
C VAL A 775 4.36 18.25 -38.13
N PRO A 776 5.30 18.98 -38.77
CA PRO A 776 5.22 19.29 -40.21
C PRO A 776 5.28 18.04 -41.10
N TYR A 777 6.09 17.06 -40.71
CA TYR A 777 6.22 15.77 -41.41
C TYR A 777 4.97 14.86 -41.28
N LEU A 778 4.01 15.22 -40.42
CA LEU A 778 2.74 14.52 -40.22
C LEU A 778 1.54 15.35 -40.72
N ALA A 779 1.70 16.17 -41.76
CA ALA A 779 0.65 17.04 -42.31
C ALA A 779 -0.66 16.31 -42.72
N GLY A 780 -0.64 14.98 -42.92
CA GLY A 780 -1.86 14.18 -43.13
C GLY A 780 -2.64 13.83 -41.84
N ILE A 781 -2.08 14.08 -40.66
CA ILE A 781 -2.58 13.65 -39.34
C ILE A 781 -3.25 14.82 -38.60
N ALA A 782 -4.35 15.31 -39.18
CA ALA A 782 -5.40 16.11 -38.53
C ALA A 782 -4.99 17.42 -37.79
N GLY A 783 -3.73 17.87 -37.88
CA GLY A 783 -3.25 19.09 -37.23
C GLY A 783 -2.96 18.97 -35.73
N MET A 784 -2.79 17.76 -35.20
CA MET A 784 -2.38 17.57 -33.79
C MET A 784 -0.94 18.05 -33.51
N THR A 785 -0.70 18.51 -32.29
CA THR A 785 0.65 18.72 -31.73
C THR A 785 1.18 17.43 -31.07
N GLU A 786 2.50 17.31 -30.85
CA GLU A 786 3.03 16.16 -30.09
C GLU A 786 2.47 16.14 -28.66
N GLN A 787 2.36 17.30 -28.01
CA GLN A 787 1.73 17.44 -26.68
C GLN A 787 0.33 16.79 -26.65
N GLN A 788 -0.49 17.02 -27.66
CA GLN A 788 -1.85 16.43 -27.74
C GLN A 788 -1.80 14.91 -27.89
N ALA A 789 -0.92 14.38 -28.76
CA ALA A 789 -0.74 12.94 -28.93
C ALA A 789 -0.20 12.25 -27.66
N GLN A 790 0.73 12.90 -26.94
CA GLN A 790 1.28 12.43 -25.66
C GLN A 790 0.21 12.42 -24.55
N ILE A 791 -0.59 13.49 -24.41
CA ILE A 791 -1.74 13.55 -23.50
C ILE A 791 -2.73 12.44 -23.82
N MET A 792 -3.12 12.30 -25.09
CA MET A 792 -4.11 11.33 -25.54
C MET A 792 -3.66 9.88 -25.28
N THR A 793 -2.40 9.57 -25.60
CA THR A 793 -1.81 8.26 -25.31
C THR A 793 -1.80 7.98 -23.80
N ALA A 794 -1.46 8.97 -22.97
CA ALA A 794 -1.49 8.83 -21.53
C ALA A 794 -2.93 8.63 -20.99
N GLN A 795 -3.93 9.31 -21.55
CA GLN A 795 -5.36 9.12 -21.25
C GLN A 795 -5.83 7.70 -21.59
N VAL A 796 -5.52 7.21 -22.80
CA VAL A 796 -5.86 5.85 -23.24
C VAL A 796 -5.24 4.80 -22.31
N ARG A 797 -3.93 4.91 -22.02
CA ARG A 797 -3.22 3.98 -21.14
C ARG A 797 -3.69 4.03 -19.68
N PHE A 798 -3.97 5.23 -19.16
CA PHE A 798 -4.59 5.44 -17.85
C PHE A 798 -5.93 4.70 -17.78
N LEU A 799 -6.87 5.04 -18.67
CA LEU A 799 -8.21 4.48 -18.67
C LEU A 799 -8.20 2.95 -18.87
N ALA A 800 -7.29 2.41 -19.68
CA ALA A 800 -7.14 0.95 -19.86
C ALA A 800 -6.79 0.20 -18.56
N ARG A 801 -6.14 0.86 -17.59
CA ARG A 801 -5.56 0.27 -16.37
C ARG A 801 -6.32 0.58 -15.08
N VAL A 802 -7.45 1.30 -15.14
CA VAL A 802 -8.23 1.60 -13.92
C VAL A 802 -9.14 0.41 -13.54
N PRO A 803 -9.12 -0.05 -12.26
CA PRO A 803 -10.05 -1.06 -11.74
C PRO A 803 -11.53 -0.69 -11.91
N GLU A 804 -12.42 -1.66 -11.71
CA GLU A 804 -13.87 -1.43 -11.71
C GLU A 804 -14.29 -0.24 -10.82
N PRO A 805 -15.37 0.50 -11.17
CA PRO A 805 -15.82 1.68 -10.42
C PRO A 805 -15.97 1.49 -8.90
N LYS A 806 -16.41 0.28 -8.48
CA LYS A 806 -16.63 -0.12 -7.08
C LYS A 806 -15.35 -0.40 -6.30
N LYS A 807 -14.24 -0.66 -7.00
CA LYS A 807 -12.90 -0.89 -6.44
C LYS A 807 -12.05 0.40 -6.42
N CYS A 808 -12.52 1.47 -7.05
CA CYS A 808 -11.83 2.75 -7.12
C CYS A 808 -12.02 3.63 -5.87
N THR A 809 -11.03 4.47 -5.57
CA THR A 809 -11.19 5.59 -4.64
C THR A 809 -12.03 6.72 -5.26
N PRO A 810 -12.61 7.62 -4.44
CA PRO A 810 -13.34 8.80 -4.92
C PRO A 810 -12.57 9.61 -5.98
N ASP A 811 -11.30 9.94 -5.70
CA ASP A 811 -10.45 10.71 -6.61
C ASP A 811 -10.20 10.00 -7.95
N VAL A 812 -10.09 8.66 -7.94
CA VAL A 812 -9.91 7.87 -9.16
C VAL A 812 -11.21 7.82 -9.96
N ARG A 813 -12.40 7.70 -9.33
CA ARG A 813 -13.68 7.84 -10.05
C ARG A 813 -13.81 9.21 -10.72
N ILE A 814 -13.56 10.28 -9.96
CA ILE A 814 -13.61 11.66 -10.45
C ILE A 814 -12.61 11.88 -11.61
N ALA A 815 -11.39 11.32 -11.50
CA ALA A 815 -10.38 11.38 -12.55
C ALA A 815 -10.82 10.62 -13.81
N VAL A 816 -11.38 9.41 -13.69
CA VAL A 816 -11.86 8.65 -14.86
C VAL A 816 -12.98 9.39 -15.59
N VAL A 817 -13.98 9.91 -14.89
CA VAL A 817 -15.07 10.65 -15.54
C VAL A 817 -14.54 11.88 -16.28
N LYS A 818 -13.65 12.66 -15.65
CA LYS A 818 -13.02 13.83 -16.28
C LYS A 818 -12.18 13.44 -17.50
N GLU A 819 -11.28 12.46 -17.37
CA GLU A 819 -10.37 12.08 -18.46
C GLU A 819 -11.05 11.37 -19.61
N ALA A 820 -12.08 10.55 -19.36
CA ALA A 820 -12.86 9.92 -20.41
C ALA A 820 -13.71 10.94 -21.20
N MET A 821 -14.26 11.97 -20.54
CA MET A 821 -14.94 13.07 -21.24
C MET A 821 -13.96 13.93 -22.05
N ASN A 822 -12.82 14.32 -21.47
CA ASN A 822 -11.76 15.04 -22.18
C ASN A 822 -11.26 14.26 -23.42
N LEU A 823 -11.09 12.95 -23.29
CA LEU A 823 -10.67 12.07 -24.38
C LEU A 823 -11.76 11.95 -25.46
N SER A 824 -13.05 11.88 -25.09
CA SER A 824 -14.16 11.91 -26.05
C SER A 824 -14.17 13.19 -26.89
N GLU A 825 -13.94 14.36 -26.27
CA GLU A 825 -13.82 15.61 -27.04
C GLU A 825 -12.65 15.57 -28.04
N THR A 826 -11.50 15.00 -27.66
CA THR A 826 -10.34 14.84 -28.55
C THR A 826 -10.65 13.90 -29.71
N TYR A 827 -11.34 12.79 -29.46
CA TYR A 827 -11.84 11.88 -30.50
C TYR A 827 -12.84 12.57 -31.44
N GLN A 828 -13.78 13.36 -30.92
CA GLN A 828 -14.73 14.15 -31.74
C GLN A 828 -13.98 15.16 -32.63
N LYS A 829 -13.08 15.98 -32.04
CA LYS A 829 -12.27 16.98 -32.75
C LYS A 829 -11.43 16.37 -33.87
N THR A 830 -11.05 15.09 -33.76
CA THR A 830 -10.25 14.35 -34.74
C THR A 830 -10.99 13.29 -35.53
N ARG A 831 -12.34 13.31 -35.51
CA ARG A 831 -13.24 12.48 -36.34
C ARG A 831 -13.14 10.97 -36.08
N GLN A 832 -13.22 10.58 -34.81
CA GLN A 832 -13.09 9.21 -34.32
C GLN A 832 -14.31 8.83 -33.45
N MET A 833 -15.49 8.75 -34.06
CA MET A 833 -16.76 8.80 -33.33
C MET A 833 -17.12 7.52 -32.57
N ASP A 834 -16.62 6.36 -33.01
CA ASP A 834 -16.77 5.08 -32.29
C ASP A 834 -15.87 5.01 -31.04
N PHE A 835 -14.64 5.50 -31.10
CA PHE A 835 -13.82 5.71 -29.92
C PHE A 835 -14.40 6.79 -28.98
N ALA A 836 -14.94 7.90 -29.51
CA ALA A 836 -15.63 8.91 -28.72
C ALA A 836 -16.81 8.33 -27.93
N LYS A 837 -17.62 7.47 -28.57
CA LYS A 837 -18.67 6.68 -27.91
C LYS A 837 -18.11 5.82 -26.77
N GLY A 838 -17.06 5.04 -27.05
CA GLY A 838 -16.44 4.15 -26.06
C GLY A 838 -15.94 4.89 -24.82
N ALA A 839 -15.34 6.07 -25.01
CA ALA A 839 -14.90 6.93 -23.92
C ALA A 839 -16.10 7.45 -23.07
N VAL A 840 -17.18 7.92 -23.69
CA VAL A 840 -18.37 8.40 -22.94
C VAL A 840 -19.07 7.26 -22.20
N ALA A 841 -19.20 6.07 -22.81
CA ALA A 841 -19.74 4.89 -22.13
C ALA A 841 -18.92 4.51 -20.88
N LYS A 842 -17.59 4.68 -20.93
CA LYS A 842 -16.71 4.49 -19.77
C LYS A 842 -16.88 5.60 -18.72
N ALA A 843 -17.01 6.87 -19.13
CA ALA A 843 -17.33 7.96 -18.21
C ALA A 843 -18.65 7.70 -17.46
N LEU A 844 -19.69 7.28 -18.20
CA LEU A 844 -21.02 6.96 -17.68
C LEU A 844 -21.01 5.80 -16.67
N ALA A 845 -20.24 4.75 -16.95
CA ALA A 845 -20.11 3.59 -16.06
C ALA A 845 -19.50 3.95 -14.70
N TYR A 846 -18.57 4.91 -14.65
CA TYR A 846 -17.98 5.39 -13.40
C TYR A 846 -18.84 6.47 -12.73
N ALA A 847 -19.51 7.34 -13.52
CA ALA A 847 -20.41 8.36 -13.02
C ALA A 847 -21.61 7.77 -12.23
N LYS A 848 -22.07 6.58 -12.62
CA LYS A 848 -23.17 5.83 -11.95
C LYS A 848 -22.84 5.36 -10.53
N GLU A 849 -21.57 5.37 -10.14
CA GLU A 849 -21.07 4.90 -8.83
C GLU A 849 -20.42 6.05 -8.02
N LEU A 850 -20.64 7.32 -8.42
CA LEU A 850 -20.22 8.50 -7.66
C LEU A 850 -21.15 8.74 -6.45
N SER A 851 -20.56 9.12 -5.31
CA SER A 851 -21.32 9.62 -4.17
C SER A 851 -21.86 11.05 -4.39
N HIS A 852 -22.83 11.48 -3.58
CA HIS A 852 -23.38 12.85 -3.63
C HIS A 852 -22.32 13.93 -3.31
N GLU A 853 -21.32 13.59 -2.49
CA GLU A 853 -20.20 14.48 -2.16
C GLU A 853 -19.18 14.56 -3.30
N GLU A 854 -18.87 13.43 -3.95
CA GLU A 854 -18.06 13.39 -5.17
C GLU A 854 -18.71 14.21 -6.30
N ALA A 855 -20.02 14.09 -6.47
CA ALA A 855 -20.78 14.88 -7.44
C ALA A 855 -20.76 16.38 -7.14
N ARG A 856 -20.88 16.78 -5.86
CA ARG A 856 -20.72 18.18 -5.42
C ARG A 856 -19.32 18.73 -5.71
N PHE A 857 -18.27 17.93 -5.52
CA PHE A 857 -16.90 18.32 -5.85
C PHE A 857 -16.68 18.46 -7.37
N MET A 858 -17.41 17.69 -8.18
CA MET A 858 -17.37 17.80 -9.64
C MET A 858 -18.16 18.99 -10.19
N ASN A 859 -19.34 19.29 -9.63
CA ASN A 859 -20.18 20.42 -10.05
C ASN A 859 -20.70 21.22 -8.84
N PRO A 860 -19.93 22.18 -8.31
CA PRO A 860 -20.33 22.98 -7.15
C PRO A 860 -21.39 24.06 -7.46
N ARG A 861 -21.88 24.15 -8.70
CA ARG A 861 -22.91 25.14 -9.11
C ARG A 861 -24.35 24.65 -8.91
N ASP A 862 -24.58 23.34 -8.97
CA ASP A 862 -25.87 22.71 -8.69
C ASP A 862 -25.91 22.25 -7.22
N LYS A 863 -26.80 22.88 -6.44
CA LYS A 863 -26.89 22.62 -4.99
C LYS A 863 -27.85 21.48 -4.63
N ASP A 864 -28.81 21.21 -5.50
CA ASP A 864 -29.98 20.40 -5.17
C ASP A 864 -29.78 18.94 -5.58
N ASN A 865 -29.28 18.66 -6.80
CA ASN A 865 -28.93 17.30 -7.22
C ASN A 865 -27.83 17.24 -8.30
N PRO A 866 -26.56 17.56 -7.94
CA PRO A 866 -25.45 17.55 -8.89
C PRO A 866 -25.18 16.16 -9.50
N LEU A 867 -25.45 15.07 -8.77
CA LEU A 867 -25.29 13.71 -9.30
C LEU A 867 -26.25 13.44 -10.47
N LYS A 868 -27.53 13.81 -10.33
CA LYS A 868 -28.52 13.69 -11.40
C LYS A 868 -28.14 14.56 -12.61
N ALA A 869 -27.68 15.80 -12.38
CA ALA A 869 -27.25 16.69 -13.45
C ALA A 869 -26.09 16.08 -14.26
N ILE A 870 -25.01 15.65 -13.59
CA ILE A 870 -23.85 15.00 -14.22
C ILE A 870 -24.27 13.74 -15.00
N LEU A 871 -25.10 12.88 -14.40
CA LEU A 871 -25.59 11.67 -15.07
C LEU A 871 -26.44 11.97 -16.31
N SER A 872 -27.34 12.96 -16.25
CA SER A 872 -28.13 13.36 -17.42
C SER A 872 -27.28 13.90 -18.56
N GLN A 873 -26.28 14.74 -18.24
CA GLN A 873 -25.38 15.31 -19.25
C GLN A 873 -24.54 14.23 -19.94
N ILE A 874 -24.00 13.27 -19.18
CA ILE A 874 -23.19 12.19 -19.76
C ILE A 874 -24.07 11.21 -20.56
N GLN A 875 -25.28 10.87 -20.08
CA GLN A 875 -26.19 9.98 -20.81
C GLN A 875 -26.66 10.60 -22.13
N GLU A 876 -27.04 11.89 -22.15
CA GLU A 876 -27.45 12.57 -23.39
C GLU A 876 -26.32 12.57 -24.45
N VAL A 877 -25.07 12.73 -24.01
CA VAL A 877 -23.89 12.62 -24.88
C VAL A 877 -23.66 11.18 -25.34
N GLU A 878 -23.88 10.17 -24.48
CA GLU A 878 -23.75 8.75 -24.82
C GLU A 878 -24.78 8.34 -25.88
N ASP A 879 -26.05 8.65 -25.65
CA ASP A 879 -27.18 8.36 -26.55
C ASP A 879 -26.93 8.96 -27.94
N ARG A 880 -26.49 10.22 -27.99
CA ARG A 880 -26.17 10.95 -29.23
C ARG A 880 -25.03 10.30 -30.02
N HIS A 881 -23.96 9.87 -29.34
CA HIS A 881 -22.85 9.15 -29.97
C HIS A 881 -23.28 7.74 -30.42
N THR A 882 -24.05 7.03 -29.59
CA THR A 882 -24.58 5.70 -29.90
C THR A 882 -25.51 5.73 -31.13
N GLN A 883 -26.37 6.74 -31.26
CA GLN A 883 -27.19 6.94 -32.45
C GLN A 883 -26.36 7.25 -33.69
N PHE A 884 -25.40 8.18 -33.61
CA PHE A 884 -24.53 8.53 -34.75
C PHE A 884 -23.75 7.32 -35.26
N VAL A 885 -23.04 6.62 -34.37
CA VAL A 885 -22.19 5.47 -34.70
C VAL A 885 -23.01 4.35 -35.34
N ARG A 886 -24.23 4.08 -34.83
CA ARG A 886 -25.15 3.11 -35.42
C ARG A 886 -25.50 3.46 -36.87
N VAL A 887 -26.02 4.67 -37.10
CA VAL A 887 -26.45 5.10 -38.45
C VAL A 887 -25.29 5.09 -39.45
N GLN A 888 -24.07 5.44 -39.03
CA GLN A 888 -22.90 5.31 -39.89
C GLN A 888 -22.48 3.86 -40.14
N THR A 889 -22.55 2.98 -39.12
CA THR A 889 -22.20 1.56 -39.25
C THR A 889 -23.15 0.84 -40.20
N ASP A 890 -24.46 1.10 -40.07
CA ASP A 890 -25.49 0.54 -40.95
C ASP A 890 -25.22 0.91 -42.42
N GLN A 891 -24.73 2.13 -42.70
CA GLN A 891 -24.36 2.59 -44.05
C GLN A 891 -23.04 1.98 -44.57
N VAL A 892 -22.10 1.61 -43.69
CA VAL A 892 -20.88 0.89 -44.08
C VAL A 892 -21.22 -0.55 -44.49
N LEU A 893 -22.04 -1.24 -43.70
CA LEU A 893 -22.38 -2.65 -43.90
C LEU A 893 -23.26 -2.92 -45.13
N MET A 894 -23.86 -1.88 -45.73
CA MET A 894 -24.58 -1.97 -47.02
C MET A 894 -23.67 -2.13 -48.24
N LEU A 895 -22.34 -1.95 -48.11
CA LEU A 895 -21.40 -2.06 -49.23
C LEU A 895 -20.93 -3.52 -49.41
N PRO A 896 -20.89 -4.06 -50.65
CA PRO A 896 -20.69 -5.48 -50.89
C PRO A 896 -19.23 -5.96 -50.78
N ALA A 897 -18.25 -5.06 -50.81
CA ALA A 897 -16.82 -5.41 -50.82
C ALA A 897 -16.08 -4.82 -49.61
N ALA A 898 -15.29 -5.63 -48.91
CA ALA A 898 -14.57 -5.22 -47.69
C ALA A 898 -13.67 -3.97 -47.90
N ASN A 899 -13.01 -3.84 -49.05
CA ASN A 899 -12.23 -2.64 -49.39
C ASN A 899 -13.09 -1.37 -49.51
N GLN A 900 -14.33 -1.47 -50.00
CA GLN A 900 -15.29 -0.36 -50.01
C GLN A 900 -15.80 -0.06 -48.60
N GLN A 901 -16.07 -1.09 -47.80
CA GLN A 901 -16.45 -0.94 -46.39
C GLN A 901 -15.36 -0.22 -45.59
N LEU A 902 -14.08 -0.58 -45.77
CA LEU A 902 -12.93 0.05 -45.13
C LEU A 902 -12.87 1.56 -45.44
N VAL A 903 -12.89 1.92 -46.73
CA VAL A 903 -12.85 3.33 -47.16
C VAL A 903 -14.07 4.11 -46.64
N MET A 904 -15.25 3.52 -46.67
CA MET A 904 -16.47 4.13 -46.14
C MET A 904 -16.41 4.31 -44.61
N ALA A 905 -15.90 3.33 -43.86
CA ALA A 905 -15.74 3.43 -42.40
C ALA A 905 -14.82 4.60 -42.02
N ILE A 906 -13.69 4.76 -42.73
CA ILE A 906 -12.79 5.90 -42.57
C ILE A 906 -13.51 7.23 -42.87
N GLN A 907 -14.22 7.32 -44.00
CA GLN A 907 -14.97 8.52 -44.38
C GLN A 907 -16.10 8.86 -43.40
N ARG A 908 -16.73 7.85 -42.79
CA ARG A 908 -17.84 7.99 -41.83
C ARG A 908 -17.40 8.07 -40.37
N GLN A 909 -16.11 8.31 -40.12
CA GLN A 909 -15.56 8.57 -38.79
C GLN A 909 -15.65 7.36 -37.84
N LEU A 910 -15.53 6.15 -38.41
CA LEU A 910 -15.56 4.86 -37.72
C LEU A 910 -14.21 4.12 -37.81
N PRO A 911 -13.11 4.67 -37.24
CA PRO A 911 -11.80 4.04 -37.27
C PRO A 911 -11.73 2.68 -36.56
N LEU A 912 -12.48 2.44 -35.48
CA LEU A 912 -12.51 1.11 -34.84
C LEU A 912 -13.14 0.08 -35.77
N LYS A 913 -14.23 0.44 -36.48
CA LYS A 913 -14.82 -0.44 -37.49
C LYS A 913 -13.89 -0.65 -38.70
N ALA A 914 -13.13 0.36 -39.09
CA ALA A 914 -12.10 0.23 -40.12
C ALA A 914 -10.99 -0.77 -39.72
N MET A 915 -10.51 -0.72 -38.47
CA MET A 915 -9.55 -1.70 -37.92
C MET A 915 -10.13 -3.12 -37.88
N GLU A 916 -11.40 -3.28 -37.49
CA GLU A 916 -12.09 -4.58 -37.49
C GLU A 916 -12.19 -5.18 -38.90
N ILE A 917 -12.59 -4.36 -39.89
CA ILE A 917 -12.66 -4.77 -41.30
C ILE A 917 -11.27 -5.16 -41.81
N TYR A 918 -10.23 -4.35 -41.53
CA TYR A 918 -8.86 -4.68 -41.95
C TYR A 918 -8.39 -6.02 -41.37
N LYS A 919 -8.53 -6.22 -40.05
CA LYS A 919 -8.08 -7.44 -39.36
C LYS A 919 -8.76 -8.71 -39.89
N ASN A 920 -10.02 -8.62 -40.31
CA ASN A 920 -10.75 -9.76 -40.89
C ASN A 920 -10.35 -10.07 -42.35
N HIS A 921 -9.70 -9.14 -43.04
CA HIS A 921 -9.40 -9.21 -44.48
C HIS A 921 -7.92 -8.94 -44.82
N GLU A 922 -7.01 -8.90 -43.84
CA GLU A 922 -5.59 -8.54 -44.01
C GLU A 922 -4.80 -9.46 -44.97
N ASN A 923 -5.34 -10.64 -45.28
CA ASN A 923 -4.77 -11.63 -46.20
C ASN A 923 -5.43 -11.63 -47.60
N ASP A 924 -6.44 -10.78 -47.84
CA ASP A 924 -7.17 -10.74 -49.11
C ASP A 924 -6.40 -9.99 -50.21
N PRO A 925 -6.46 -10.43 -51.48
CA PRO A 925 -5.85 -9.74 -52.62
C PRO A 925 -6.39 -8.31 -52.81
N GLY A 926 -5.69 -7.34 -52.22
CA GLY A 926 -6.07 -5.92 -52.21
C GLY A 926 -5.92 -5.21 -50.86
N PHE A 927 -5.55 -5.90 -49.78
CA PHE A 927 -5.33 -5.34 -48.44
C PHE A 927 -3.83 -5.11 -48.10
N ASP A 928 -3.04 -4.72 -49.12
CA ASP A 928 -1.57 -4.55 -49.07
C ASP A 928 -1.12 -3.28 -48.29
N ASP A 929 0.15 -2.86 -48.46
CA ASP A 929 0.82 -1.80 -47.69
C ASP A 929 0.04 -0.48 -47.49
N GLN A 930 -0.79 -0.05 -48.46
CA GLN A 930 -1.49 1.25 -48.36
C GLN A 930 -2.63 1.23 -47.32
N PRO A 931 -3.62 0.30 -47.37
CA PRO A 931 -4.53 0.04 -46.26
C PRO A 931 -3.83 -0.11 -44.90
N LEU A 932 -2.73 -0.86 -44.83
CA LEU A 932 -2.00 -1.07 -43.58
C LEU A 932 -1.43 0.23 -43.01
N ARG A 933 -0.79 1.07 -43.84
CA ARG A 933 -0.34 2.41 -43.42
C ARG A 933 -1.49 3.25 -42.84
N ILE A 934 -2.67 3.19 -43.45
CA ILE A 934 -3.84 3.93 -42.94
C ILE A 934 -4.27 3.40 -41.57
N ILE A 935 -4.24 2.08 -41.33
CA ILE A 935 -4.52 1.50 -40.01
C ILE A 935 -3.48 1.94 -38.97
N LEU A 936 -2.19 1.98 -39.30
CA LEU A 936 -1.14 2.50 -38.41
C LEU A 936 -1.36 3.98 -38.07
N GLU A 937 -1.70 4.81 -39.08
CA GLU A 937 -2.07 6.21 -38.86
C GLU A 937 -3.34 6.37 -38.02
N LEU A 938 -4.32 5.47 -38.11
CA LEU A 938 -5.51 5.48 -37.25
C LEU A 938 -5.18 5.04 -35.82
N LYS A 939 -4.35 4.00 -35.62
CA LYS A 939 -3.90 3.58 -34.28
C LYS A 939 -3.11 4.69 -33.58
N LEU A 940 -2.26 5.41 -34.33
CA LEU A 940 -1.58 6.62 -33.85
C LEU A 940 -2.56 7.73 -33.46
N ARG A 941 -3.51 8.09 -34.35
CA ARG A 941 -4.58 9.06 -34.06
C ARG A 941 -5.44 8.66 -32.87
N ALA A 942 -5.59 7.37 -32.61
CA ALA A 942 -6.42 6.83 -31.54
C ALA A 942 -5.72 6.74 -30.17
N GLY A 943 -4.39 6.97 -30.11
CA GLY A 943 -3.57 6.78 -28.91
C GLY A 943 -3.24 5.31 -28.60
N LEU A 944 -3.51 4.38 -29.53
CA LEU A 944 -3.34 2.92 -29.38
C LEU A 944 -1.88 2.48 -29.59
N VAL A 945 -0.96 3.10 -28.85
CA VAL A 945 0.49 2.95 -29.07
C VAL A 945 1.00 1.55 -28.73
N GLU A 946 0.28 0.80 -27.89
CA GLU A 946 0.57 -0.61 -27.56
C GLU A 946 0.35 -1.54 -28.78
N GLU A 947 -0.79 -1.37 -29.46
CA GLU A 947 -1.04 -2.05 -30.72
C GLU A 947 -0.11 -1.55 -31.85
N LEU A 948 0.10 -0.22 -31.93
CA LEU A 948 0.94 0.39 -32.96
C LEU A 948 2.38 -0.14 -32.94
N VAL A 949 3.02 -0.23 -31.77
CA VAL A 949 4.38 -0.80 -31.65
C VAL A 949 4.39 -2.28 -31.99
N THR A 950 3.32 -3.03 -31.66
CA THR A 950 3.20 -4.45 -32.01
C THR A 950 3.16 -4.63 -33.53
N ASP A 951 2.27 -3.92 -34.23
CA ASP A 951 2.15 -3.95 -35.69
C ASP A 951 3.47 -3.52 -36.39
N LEU A 952 4.09 -2.43 -35.91
CA LEU A 952 5.33 -1.90 -36.47
C LEU A 952 6.52 -2.86 -36.29
N THR A 953 6.58 -3.58 -35.16
CA THR A 953 7.61 -4.60 -34.92
C THR A 953 7.44 -5.79 -35.86
N ALA A 954 6.20 -6.23 -36.09
CA ALA A 954 5.90 -7.27 -37.07
C ALA A 954 6.26 -6.81 -38.51
N LEU A 955 6.09 -5.53 -38.83
CA LEU A 955 6.45 -4.96 -40.13
C LEU A 955 7.96 -4.82 -40.35
N ASP A 956 8.73 -4.41 -39.35
CA ASP A 956 10.20 -4.45 -39.40
C ASP A 956 10.70 -5.87 -39.69
N GLN A 957 10.14 -6.86 -38.99
CA GLN A 957 10.48 -8.27 -39.23
C GLN A 957 10.04 -8.75 -40.63
N LYS A 958 8.87 -8.31 -41.14
CA LYS A 958 8.34 -8.68 -42.47
C LYS A 958 9.13 -8.06 -43.64
N TYR A 959 9.62 -6.83 -43.48
CA TYR A 959 10.24 -6.03 -44.55
C TYR A 959 11.71 -5.68 -44.31
N ARG A 960 12.40 -6.38 -43.43
CA ARG A 960 13.83 -6.23 -43.12
C ARG A 960 14.73 -6.15 -44.35
N ASP A 961 14.48 -7.00 -45.35
CA ASP A 961 15.24 -7.06 -46.60
C ASP A 961 14.75 -6.06 -47.67
N GLN A 962 13.76 -5.23 -47.35
CA GLN A 962 13.10 -4.27 -48.25
C GLN A 962 13.09 -2.84 -47.64
N PRO A 963 14.26 -2.22 -47.40
CA PRO A 963 14.35 -0.94 -46.68
C PRO A 963 13.56 0.21 -47.35
N GLN A 964 13.30 0.15 -48.66
CA GLN A 964 12.46 1.11 -49.37
C GLN A 964 11.00 1.10 -48.88
N LYS A 965 10.45 -0.05 -48.45
CA LYS A 965 9.13 -0.13 -47.84
C LYS A 965 9.13 0.50 -46.43
N LEU A 966 10.14 0.17 -45.63
CA LEU A 966 10.28 0.68 -44.25
C LEU A 966 10.48 2.20 -44.19
N ALA A 967 11.15 2.79 -45.17
CA ALA A 967 11.37 4.25 -45.26
C ALA A 967 10.06 5.05 -45.19
N GLY A 968 8.97 4.56 -45.79
CA GLY A 968 7.66 5.21 -45.76
C GLY A 968 6.91 5.14 -44.42
N ILE A 969 7.39 4.31 -43.48
CA ILE A 969 6.77 4.04 -42.17
C ILE A 969 7.62 4.57 -41.00
N ARG A 970 8.92 4.82 -41.21
CA ARG A 970 9.89 5.29 -40.21
C ARG A 970 9.43 6.47 -39.33
N PRO A 971 8.71 7.51 -39.83
CA PRO A 971 8.19 8.57 -38.95
C PRO A 971 7.11 8.09 -37.96
N LEU A 972 6.35 7.04 -38.30
CA LEU A 972 5.38 6.41 -37.39
C LEU A 972 6.11 5.58 -36.33
N VAL A 973 7.22 4.93 -36.68
CA VAL A 973 8.10 4.21 -35.73
C VAL A 973 8.68 5.16 -34.70
N GLU A 974 9.26 6.28 -35.13
CA GLU A 974 9.83 7.27 -34.21
C GLU A 974 8.77 7.89 -33.30
N MET A 975 7.59 8.25 -33.84
CA MET A 975 6.48 8.75 -33.03
C MET A 975 5.96 7.68 -32.05
N ALA A 976 5.89 6.42 -32.44
CA ALA A 976 5.52 5.32 -31.54
C ALA A 976 6.54 5.13 -30.40
N MET A 977 7.85 5.29 -30.68
CA MET A 977 8.91 5.33 -29.67
C MET A 977 8.73 6.51 -28.70
N ARG A 978 8.55 7.74 -29.20
CA ARG A 978 8.31 8.96 -28.39
C ARG A 978 7.10 8.82 -27.47
N LEU A 979 5.98 8.31 -27.98
CA LEU A 979 4.75 8.07 -27.22
C LEU A 979 4.88 6.87 -26.27
N GLY A 980 5.71 5.88 -26.62
CA GLY A 980 6.16 4.84 -25.71
C GLY A 980 7.01 5.37 -24.56
N GLY A 981 7.81 6.40 -24.81
CA GLY A 981 8.81 6.96 -23.89
C GLY A 981 10.23 6.50 -24.17
N ASP A 982 10.48 5.80 -25.28
CA ASP A 982 11.84 5.49 -25.74
C ASP A 982 12.43 6.72 -26.46
N TYR A 983 12.83 7.70 -25.66
CA TYR A 983 13.43 8.91 -26.18
C TYR A 983 14.85 8.69 -26.72
N GLN A 984 15.59 7.65 -26.28
CA GLN A 984 16.92 7.37 -26.82
C GLN A 984 16.86 6.64 -28.18
N GLY A 985 15.97 5.67 -28.34
CA GLY A 985 15.68 5.06 -29.64
C GLY A 985 15.16 6.09 -30.65
N ALA A 986 14.22 6.96 -30.24
CA ALA A 986 13.73 8.05 -31.07
C ALA A 986 14.83 9.02 -31.51
N ILE A 987 15.72 9.44 -30.59
CA ILE A 987 16.88 10.29 -30.93
C ILE A 987 17.77 9.62 -31.99
N GLY A 988 18.07 8.32 -31.85
CA GLY A 988 18.96 7.61 -32.78
C GLY A 988 18.41 7.47 -34.21
N GLY A 989 17.08 7.35 -34.36
CA GLY A 989 16.46 6.88 -35.61
C GLY A 989 16.56 7.82 -36.82
N LEU A 990 16.66 9.14 -36.62
CA LEU A 990 16.53 10.14 -37.70
C LEU A 990 17.77 11.05 -37.89
N ILE A 991 18.75 10.98 -36.97
CA ILE A 991 20.00 11.77 -37.00
C ILE A 991 20.65 11.72 -38.38
N ASP A 992 20.89 10.51 -38.87
CA ASP A 992 21.72 10.29 -40.05
C ASP A 992 21.08 10.78 -41.36
N GLU A 993 19.79 11.10 -41.36
CA GLU A 993 19.08 11.65 -42.53
C GLU A 993 18.77 13.13 -42.35
N MET A 994 18.37 13.59 -41.15
CA MET A 994 18.17 15.02 -40.92
C MET A 994 19.48 15.80 -40.85
N ASP A 995 20.55 15.31 -40.24
CA ASP A 995 21.85 16.01 -40.27
C ASP A 995 22.43 16.05 -41.70
N LYS A 996 22.15 15.05 -42.56
CA LYS A 996 22.52 15.08 -44.00
C LYS A 996 21.62 16.03 -44.82
N ALA A 997 20.32 16.08 -44.54
CA ALA A 997 19.39 17.02 -45.17
C ALA A 997 19.73 18.48 -44.79
N ILE A 998 20.01 18.73 -43.51
CA ILE A 998 20.44 20.04 -43.01
C ILE A 998 21.81 20.42 -43.61
N ALA A 999 22.78 19.50 -43.65
CA ALA A 999 24.10 19.76 -44.25
C ALA A 999 24.07 20.02 -45.78
N SER A 1000 23.00 19.62 -46.48
CA SER A 1000 22.76 19.93 -47.89
C SER A 1000 21.79 21.12 -48.11
N ALA A 1001 21.06 21.55 -47.09
CA ALA A 1001 20.10 22.65 -47.15
C ALA A 1001 20.73 24.02 -46.82
N VAL A 1002 21.18 24.72 -47.87
CA VAL A 1002 21.56 26.14 -47.89
C VAL A 1002 22.82 26.50 -47.04
N PRO A 1003 23.93 26.94 -47.68
CA PRO A 1003 25.11 27.44 -46.96
C PRO A 1003 24.78 28.57 -45.97
N LYS A 1004 25.39 28.54 -44.78
CA LYS A 1004 25.13 29.48 -43.66
C LYS A 1004 25.22 30.96 -44.05
N GLU A 1005 26.06 31.30 -45.02
CA GLU A 1005 26.19 32.67 -45.55
C GLU A 1005 24.93 33.13 -46.29
N LYS A 1006 24.30 32.25 -47.09
CA LYS A 1006 23.01 32.52 -47.73
C LYS A 1006 21.88 32.61 -46.72
N ALA A 1007 21.87 31.74 -45.70
CA ALA A 1007 20.90 31.81 -44.60
C ALA A 1007 20.94 33.17 -43.87
N ARG A 1008 22.14 33.66 -43.56
CA ARG A 1008 22.35 34.99 -42.96
C ARG A 1008 21.94 36.13 -43.90
N ALA A 1009 22.31 36.07 -45.18
CA ALA A 1009 21.94 37.09 -46.17
C ALA A 1009 20.42 37.19 -46.37
N ALA A 1010 19.72 36.06 -46.42
CA ALA A 1010 18.26 36.02 -46.61
C ALA A 1010 17.50 36.65 -45.43
N VAL A 1011 17.97 36.46 -44.19
CA VAL A 1011 17.31 37.02 -42.99
C VAL A 1011 17.71 38.47 -42.71
N ALA A 1012 18.85 38.94 -43.24
CA ALA A 1012 19.26 40.34 -43.16
C ALA A 1012 18.44 41.29 -44.06
N LEU A 1013 17.61 40.76 -44.97
CA LEU A 1013 16.85 41.52 -45.97
C LEU A 1013 15.48 42.05 -45.51
N ASP A 1014 15.03 41.72 -44.29
CA ASP A 1014 13.72 42.07 -43.70
C ASP A 1014 12.56 42.11 -44.73
N PHE A 1015 12.35 40.96 -45.37
CA PHE A 1015 11.42 40.81 -46.48
C PHE A 1015 9.98 41.29 -46.20
N PRO A 1016 9.41 41.16 -44.99
CA PRO A 1016 8.10 41.76 -44.66
C PRO A 1016 8.07 43.28 -44.80
N ALA A 1017 9.08 44.00 -44.28
CA ALA A 1017 9.17 45.46 -44.41
C ALA A 1017 9.41 45.87 -45.88
N VAL A 1018 10.27 45.14 -46.59
CA VAL A 1018 10.56 45.37 -48.02
C VAL A 1018 9.33 45.13 -48.89
N THR A 1019 8.52 44.10 -48.63
CA THR A 1019 7.31 43.79 -49.43
C THR A 1019 6.16 44.73 -49.12
N GLN A 1020 5.91 45.11 -47.86
CA GLN A 1020 4.93 46.15 -47.53
C GLN A 1020 5.31 47.51 -48.16
N GLY A 1021 6.58 47.90 -48.09
CA GLY A 1021 7.09 49.11 -48.74
C GLY A 1021 6.94 49.11 -50.26
N LEU A 1022 7.29 48.00 -50.94
CA LEU A 1022 7.20 47.90 -52.39
C LEU A 1022 5.77 47.80 -52.93
N MET A 1023 4.86 47.09 -52.23
CA MET A 1023 3.44 47.04 -52.59
C MET A 1023 2.79 48.42 -52.50
N ALA A 1024 3.18 49.24 -51.52
CA ALA A 1024 2.68 50.60 -51.37
C ALA A 1024 3.20 51.59 -52.43
N LEU A 1025 4.24 51.25 -53.21
CA LEU A 1025 4.97 52.20 -54.06
C LEU A 1025 4.90 51.96 -55.57
N THR A 1026 4.73 50.73 -56.06
CA THR A 1026 5.08 50.42 -57.48
C THR A 1026 4.01 49.79 -58.35
N GLY A 1027 3.07 49.01 -57.81
CA GLY A 1027 2.01 48.33 -58.59
C GLY A 1027 2.51 47.34 -59.68
N ALA A 1028 3.81 47.04 -59.73
CA ALA A 1028 4.47 46.24 -60.76
C ALA A 1028 5.72 45.53 -60.18
N PRO A 1029 6.17 44.39 -60.73
CA PRO A 1029 7.17 43.54 -60.09
C PRO A 1029 8.59 44.15 -60.09
N ALA A 1030 9.02 44.67 -58.93
CA ALA A 1030 10.32 45.31 -58.74
C ALA A 1030 11.48 44.30 -58.55
N VAL A 1031 12.58 44.45 -59.30
CA VAL A 1031 13.78 43.60 -59.18
C VAL A 1031 14.65 44.04 -57.99
N ILE A 1032 14.90 43.13 -57.04
CA ILE A 1032 15.81 43.37 -55.92
C ILE A 1032 17.26 43.12 -56.36
N ARG A 1033 18.20 43.96 -55.88
CA ARG A 1033 19.64 43.69 -55.99
C ARG A 1033 20.08 42.73 -54.89
N TYR A 1034 20.49 41.52 -55.26
CA TYR A 1034 21.46 40.76 -54.46
C TYR A 1034 22.87 41.30 -54.73
N PRO A 1035 23.89 41.01 -53.89
CA PRO A 1035 25.25 41.53 -54.06
C PRO A 1035 25.83 41.31 -55.47
N ASP A 1036 25.61 40.12 -56.05
CA ASP A 1036 26.21 39.71 -57.33
C ASP A 1036 25.20 39.44 -58.47
N ALA A 1037 23.90 39.68 -58.27
CA ALA A 1037 22.88 39.36 -59.28
C ALA A 1037 21.62 40.23 -59.24
N LYS A 1038 21.05 40.50 -60.43
CA LYS A 1038 19.65 40.93 -60.60
C LYS A 1038 18.74 39.70 -60.59
N ILE A 1039 18.02 39.48 -59.50
CA ILE A 1039 17.12 38.34 -59.34
C ILE A 1039 15.66 38.84 -59.41
N PRO A 1040 14.77 38.25 -60.24
CA PRO A 1040 13.35 38.61 -60.24
C PRO A 1040 12.72 38.40 -58.86
N LEU A 1041 11.82 39.31 -58.45
CA LEU A 1041 11.22 39.31 -57.10
C LEU A 1041 10.70 37.95 -56.65
N ILE A 1042 9.96 37.27 -57.54
CA ILE A 1042 9.36 35.95 -57.31
C ILE A 1042 10.42 34.88 -57.04
N LYS A 1043 11.57 34.93 -57.72
CA LYS A 1043 12.69 34.01 -57.49
C LYS A 1043 13.41 34.33 -56.18
N ALA A 1044 13.58 35.61 -55.84
CA ALA A 1044 14.15 36.01 -54.55
C ALA A 1044 13.24 35.62 -53.37
N ILE A 1045 11.92 35.72 -53.53
CA ILE A 1045 10.92 35.22 -52.57
C ILE A 1045 11.04 33.70 -52.45
N GLY A 1046 11.01 32.94 -53.55
CA GLY A 1046 11.13 31.48 -53.49
C GLY A 1046 12.46 30.98 -52.90
N GLU A 1047 13.59 31.66 -53.16
CA GLU A 1047 14.87 31.36 -52.51
C GLU A 1047 14.86 31.73 -51.01
N TRP A 1048 14.16 32.81 -50.62
CA TRP A 1048 13.96 33.19 -49.22
C TRP A 1048 13.04 32.21 -48.48
N GLU A 1049 11.92 31.78 -49.07
CA GLU A 1049 10.98 30.81 -48.49
C GLU A 1049 11.63 29.45 -48.28
N ASN A 1050 12.38 28.94 -49.26
CA ASN A 1050 13.16 27.70 -49.11
C ASN A 1050 14.23 27.83 -48.01
N THR A 1051 14.93 28.96 -47.95
CA THR A 1051 15.95 29.23 -46.92
C THR A 1051 15.33 29.32 -45.52
N ARG A 1052 14.19 30.02 -45.40
CA ARG A 1052 13.42 30.14 -44.17
C ARG A 1052 12.89 28.78 -43.70
N GLY A 1053 12.34 27.98 -44.60
CA GLY A 1053 11.86 26.62 -44.30
C GLY A 1053 12.99 25.71 -43.79
N ALA A 1054 14.19 25.79 -44.38
CA ALA A 1054 15.36 25.06 -43.89
C ALA A 1054 15.76 25.49 -42.47
N ILE A 1055 15.78 26.80 -42.18
CA ILE A 1055 16.07 27.32 -40.83
C ILE A 1055 14.98 26.90 -39.83
N GLU A 1056 13.70 26.96 -40.19
CA GLU A 1056 12.59 26.54 -39.32
C GLU A 1056 12.64 25.02 -39.03
N ILE A 1057 13.03 24.20 -40.01
CA ILE A 1057 13.25 22.75 -39.85
C ILE A 1057 14.43 22.47 -38.90
N GLU A 1058 15.60 23.09 -39.10
CA GLU A 1058 16.74 22.93 -38.17
C GLU A 1058 16.36 23.40 -36.76
N THR A 1059 15.66 24.54 -36.65
CA THR A 1059 15.17 25.09 -35.37
C THR A 1059 14.33 24.05 -34.63
N LEU A 1060 13.31 23.49 -35.30
CA LEU A 1060 12.40 22.51 -34.70
C LEU A 1060 13.17 21.26 -34.28
N TYR A 1061 14.01 20.70 -35.16
CA TYR A 1061 14.79 19.49 -34.88
C TYR A 1061 15.76 19.66 -33.70
N ARG A 1062 16.55 20.74 -33.68
CA ARG A 1062 17.49 21.04 -32.59
C ARG A 1062 16.78 21.34 -31.27
N TYR A 1063 15.67 22.06 -31.31
CA TYR A 1063 14.87 22.38 -30.14
C TYR A 1063 14.26 21.12 -29.53
N ASP A 1064 13.60 20.32 -30.35
CA ASP A 1064 12.97 19.05 -30.00
C ASP A 1064 13.98 18.06 -29.38
N ARG A 1065 15.08 17.78 -30.08
CA ARG A 1065 16.17 16.94 -29.54
C ARG A 1065 16.74 17.49 -28.23
N GLY A 1066 16.79 18.82 -28.08
CA GLY A 1066 17.12 19.50 -26.82
C GLY A 1066 16.14 19.21 -25.68
N LEU A 1067 14.84 19.25 -25.95
CA LEU A 1067 13.80 18.85 -24.99
C LEU A 1067 13.87 17.36 -24.65
N LEU A 1068 14.02 16.49 -25.64
CA LEU A 1068 14.15 15.04 -25.42
C LEU A 1068 15.36 14.69 -24.55
N ALA A 1069 16.49 15.39 -24.77
CA ALA A 1069 17.68 15.27 -23.94
C ALA A 1069 17.48 15.84 -22.52
N ILE A 1070 16.66 16.87 -22.32
CA ILE A 1070 16.22 17.28 -20.98
C ILE A 1070 15.41 16.15 -20.33
N VAL A 1071 14.42 15.59 -21.02
CA VAL A 1071 13.54 14.56 -20.42
C VAL A 1071 14.33 13.30 -20.05
N SER A 1072 15.19 12.80 -20.95
CA SER A 1072 15.98 11.57 -20.74
C SER A 1072 17.06 11.69 -19.66
N GLY A 1073 17.53 12.91 -19.36
CA GLY A 1073 18.60 13.19 -18.39
C GLY A 1073 19.95 13.59 -19.02
N SER A 1074 20.08 13.53 -20.35
CA SER A 1074 21.29 13.90 -21.10
C SER A 1074 21.54 15.42 -21.13
N ILE A 1075 21.77 16.06 -19.98
CA ILE A 1075 21.90 17.54 -19.86
C ILE A 1075 23.01 18.13 -20.75
N ALA A 1076 24.12 17.42 -20.95
CA ALA A 1076 25.19 17.85 -21.86
C ALA A 1076 24.73 17.89 -23.34
N GLU A 1077 23.93 16.91 -23.77
CA GLU A 1077 23.33 16.91 -25.11
C GLU A 1077 22.23 17.99 -25.23
N ALA A 1078 21.40 18.15 -24.19
CA ALA A 1078 20.39 19.21 -24.15
C ALA A 1078 21.03 20.59 -24.35
N LYS A 1079 22.11 20.89 -23.63
CA LYS A 1079 22.88 22.12 -23.77
C LYS A 1079 23.42 22.31 -25.18
N LEU A 1080 23.98 21.26 -25.80
CA LEU A 1080 24.48 21.31 -27.17
C LEU A 1080 23.37 21.62 -28.18
N GLN A 1081 22.28 20.84 -28.16
CA GLN A 1081 21.20 20.97 -29.13
C GLN A 1081 20.41 22.28 -28.93
N LEU A 1082 20.16 22.71 -27.69
CA LEU A 1082 19.53 24.02 -27.43
C LEU A 1082 20.42 25.20 -27.81
N THR A 1083 21.74 25.09 -27.67
CA THR A 1083 22.67 26.14 -28.15
C THR A 1083 22.62 26.24 -29.68
N GLN A 1084 22.50 25.11 -30.38
CA GLN A 1084 22.28 25.09 -31.83
C GLN A 1084 20.89 25.65 -32.20
N ALA A 1085 19.84 25.30 -31.44
CA ALA A 1085 18.48 25.81 -31.63
C ALA A 1085 18.34 27.33 -31.37
N ALA A 1086 19.22 27.94 -30.55
CA ALA A 1086 19.26 29.38 -30.34
C ALA A 1086 19.82 30.15 -31.56
N ALA A 1087 20.67 29.49 -32.36
CA ALA A 1087 21.34 30.08 -33.51
C ALA A 1087 21.34 29.15 -34.76
N PRO A 1088 20.16 28.68 -35.23
CA PRO A 1088 20.02 27.73 -36.35
C PRO A 1088 20.67 28.26 -37.64
N LEU A 1089 21.50 27.45 -38.30
CA LEU A 1089 22.41 27.86 -39.40
C LEU A 1089 23.28 29.11 -39.10
N GLY A 1090 23.39 29.55 -37.84
CA GLY A 1090 24.04 30.79 -37.44
C GLY A 1090 23.19 32.06 -37.60
N VAL A 1091 21.85 31.92 -37.63
CA VAL A 1091 20.85 33.00 -37.59
C VAL A 1091 20.22 33.06 -36.19
N ASP A 1092 20.02 34.25 -35.63
CA ASP A 1092 19.38 34.45 -34.32
C ASP A 1092 17.90 34.07 -34.31
N LEU A 1093 17.52 33.08 -33.49
CA LEU A 1093 16.13 32.60 -33.36
C LEU A 1093 15.15 33.70 -32.92
N ALA A 1094 15.59 34.72 -32.18
CA ALA A 1094 14.72 35.80 -31.71
C ALA A 1094 14.13 36.63 -32.86
N ARG A 1095 14.72 36.58 -34.06
CA ARG A 1095 14.23 37.21 -35.29
C ARG A 1095 13.20 36.38 -36.07
N LEU A 1096 12.99 35.12 -35.69
CA LEU A 1096 12.19 34.14 -36.42
C LEU A 1096 11.00 33.67 -35.58
N ASP A 1097 11.25 33.30 -34.32
CA ASP A 1097 10.23 32.91 -33.35
C ASP A 1097 10.66 33.38 -31.96
N PRO A 1098 10.32 34.63 -31.57
CA PRO A 1098 10.72 35.20 -30.28
C PRO A 1098 10.15 34.41 -29.08
N ASN A 1099 9.01 33.73 -29.23
CA ASN A 1099 8.41 32.92 -28.17
C ASN A 1099 9.25 31.66 -27.91
N LYS A 1100 9.67 30.96 -28.97
CA LYS A 1100 10.59 29.81 -28.85
C LYS A 1100 11.98 30.26 -28.42
N ALA A 1101 12.47 31.41 -28.86
CA ALA A 1101 13.75 31.98 -28.42
C ALA A 1101 13.80 32.23 -26.90
N VAL A 1102 12.74 32.83 -26.31
CA VAL A 1102 12.64 33.00 -24.85
C VAL A 1102 12.72 31.65 -24.13
N ARG A 1103 12.02 30.62 -24.63
CA ARG A 1103 12.00 29.28 -24.02
C ARG A 1103 13.35 28.55 -24.14
N VAL A 1104 13.99 28.60 -25.31
CA VAL A 1104 15.36 28.08 -25.52
C VAL A 1104 16.35 28.75 -24.59
N LYS A 1105 16.34 30.09 -24.55
CA LYS A 1105 17.22 30.88 -23.69
C LYS A 1105 17.04 30.52 -22.22
N LYS A 1106 15.79 30.40 -21.75
CA LYS A 1106 15.48 30.07 -20.36
C LYS A 1106 15.98 28.68 -19.95
N TYR A 1107 15.82 27.65 -20.80
CA TYR A 1107 16.41 26.33 -20.50
C TYR A 1107 17.95 26.37 -20.47
N LEU A 1108 18.59 27.12 -21.37
CA LEU A 1108 20.05 27.29 -21.36
C LEU A 1108 20.55 28.02 -20.11
N GLU A 1109 19.86 29.09 -19.67
CA GLU A 1109 20.15 29.80 -18.42
C GLU A 1109 20.05 28.85 -17.21
N LEU A 1110 19.01 28.01 -17.14
CA LEU A 1110 18.79 27.07 -16.04
C LEU A 1110 19.86 25.97 -15.99
N ILE A 1111 20.26 25.43 -17.15
CA ILE A 1111 21.35 24.45 -17.24
C ILE A 1111 22.68 25.06 -16.81
N GLN A 1112 23.06 26.23 -17.37
CA GLN A 1112 24.32 26.91 -17.03
C GLN A 1112 24.40 27.28 -15.54
N ARG A 1113 23.28 27.73 -14.96
CA ARG A 1113 23.16 28.03 -13.53
C ARG A 1113 23.33 26.78 -12.66
N SER A 1114 22.81 25.64 -13.13
CA SER A 1114 22.94 24.35 -12.43
C SER A 1114 24.36 23.80 -12.51
N GLU A 1115 25.00 23.83 -13.68
CA GLU A 1115 26.41 23.46 -13.86
C GLU A 1115 27.34 24.29 -12.96
N ALA A 1116 27.16 25.62 -12.91
CA ALA A 1116 27.94 26.49 -12.03
C ALA A 1116 27.73 26.17 -10.53
N GLN A 1117 26.51 25.78 -10.14
CA GLN A 1117 26.19 25.33 -8.78
C GLN A 1117 26.65 23.89 -8.47
N ALA A 1118 27.12 23.14 -9.47
CA ALA A 1118 27.76 21.83 -9.30
C ALA A 1118 29.29 21.96 -9.24
N ALA A 1119 29.88 22.85 -10.05
CA ALA A 1119 31.32 23.12 -10.06
C ALA A 1119 31.81 24.00 -8.88
N GLY A 1120 30.89 24.62 -8.13
CA GLY A 1120 31.15 25.35 -6.88
C GLY A 1120 30.88 24.52 -5.61
N ARG A 1121 30.91 23.20 -5.70
CA ARG A 1121 30.85 22.23 -4.60
C ARG A 1121 32.16 21.45 -4.52
#